data_AF-A0A9D2EAF1-F1
#
_entry.id   AF-A0A9D2EAF1-F1
#
_cell.length_a   1.000
_cell.length_b   1.000
_cell.length_c   1.000
_cell.angle_alpha   90.00
_cell.angle_beta   90.00
_cell.angle_gamma   90.00
#
_symmetry.space_group_name_H-M   'P 1'
#
loop_
_entity.id
_entity.type
_entity.pdbx_description
1 polymer ?
#
loop_
_entity_poly.entity_id
_entity_poly.type
_entity_poly.pdbx_seq_one_letter_code
_entity_poly.pdbx_strand_id
1 'polypeptide(L)'
;MKKVLSLLAFSAVMFAGCQEDWEAQQEGTGEESMVRITLQTPEAMGMTRAGAGYTNSAKGGITNVDWTKYDLRYQVAVYDKDGNNQVVTPILKTVQGDYAGTEFEVRLVNKREYKFVAWADFVKVGTTADLHYDTDDLTAITCLDAVSGQLNDESRDAYFVTENQTVDASKGISLTLRRPFAKVRVVTTDWDENGTYMPDNFKVTYYNCKRFTSLNAVTGVATGSDLSTTVGDVEDVYTAKFASKTDKDYSEGYEAESVKNRTLTVDYLLANTNQDKIHFKLESLDGENPVSTYDFTTDIPIQRNYLTTILGNLLTENAKVQVTCDENFEDQITILESWWDPKTFGEMKEPMIETSPDGKTKTYHVKTIAELAWLSENAKGAETPWYKNVRNVVLDNDLDLNGINWKPIAIWQPEPTVTFDGGNHTISNVRINSWNGTNQAGVGFFGDPTNSGYVATLNIKNLTLDNVVINGVSSWSGALAGNFYGDVENCTVKHVFIHNNDYNIDSNPTVIRIGGMIGVHNSGSIKNCHAEDINIKGFHSIGALIGSVAHEANITYENCSVDGASLWVTAPSGVGQKQIGSIVGVNVGTKTVTLKDCSSSNMEYKVGPYDEENGTPYILVSGEEGTKDYGPQHALYGNKPDNITVEDSTSNSEP
;
A
#
# COMPACT_ATOMS: atom_id res chain seq x y z
N MET A 1 29.46 80.53 19.61
CA MET A 1 30.83 81.08 19.69
C MET A 1 31.75 80.23 18.83
N LYS A 2 32.47 80.87 17.89
CA LYS A 2 33.65 80.43 17.08
C LYS A 2 33.50 79.10 16.29
N LYS A 3 33.11 79.11 15.00
CA LYS A 3 33.87 79.40 13.74
C LYS A 3 35.15 78.59 13.54
N VAL A 4 35.16 77.70 12.52
CA VAL A 4 36.09 77.47 11.37
C VAL A 4 35.41 76.37 10.54
N LEU A 5 34.93 76.46 9.28
CA LEU A 5 35.31 77.05 7.99
C LEU A 5 36.50 76.38 7.28
N SER A 6 36.20 75.47 6.33
CA SER A 6 37.02 75.27 5.12
C SER A 6 36.21 74.57 4.01
N LEU A 7 35.86 75.35 2.99
CA LEU A 7 35.47 74.95 1.63
C LEU A 7 36.72 74.55 0.82
N LEU A 8 36.56 73.65 -0.17
CA LEU A 8 37.19 73.62 -1.53
C LEU A 8 36.81 72.26 -2.16
N ALA A 9 35.89 72.13 -3.12
CA ALA A 9 35.81 72.59 -4.52
C ALA A 9 36.79 71.88 -5.50
N PHE A 10 36.17 71.14 -6.44
CA PHE A 10 36.59 70.80 -7.81
C PHE A 10 37.96 70.15 -8.07
N SER A 11 37.97 68.97 -8.69
CA SER A 11 38.28 68.80 -10.12
C SER A 11 38.28 67.32 -10.54
N ALA A 12 37.63 67.06 -11.67
CA ALA A 12 37.67 65.79 -12.38
C ALA A 12 39.04 65.55 -13.02
N VAL A 13 39.56 64.33 -12.96
CA VAL A 13 40.46 63.77 -13.96
C VAL A 13 40.10 62.29 -14.14
N MET A 14 39.46 61.98 -15.27
CA MET A 14 39.44 60.63 -15.81
C MET A 14 40.82 60.34 -16.39
N PHE A 15 41.45 59.26 -15.96
CA PHE A 15 42.40 58.50 -16.76
C PHE A 15 42.09 57.01 -16.59
N ALA A 16 41.70 56.38 -17.69
CA ALA A 16 41.71 54.94 -17.84
C ALA A 16 43.17 54.45 -17.90
N GLY A 17 43.46 53.35 -17.21
CA GLY A 17 44.77 52.70 -17.25
C GLY A 17 44.87 51.52 -16.28
N CYS A 18 44.66 50.33 -16.84
CA CYS A 18 44.70 48.97 -16.27
C CYS A 18 45.56 48.70 -15.02
N GLN A 19 44.96 48.03 -14.04
CA GLN A 19 45.53 46.82 -13.43
C GLN A 19 44.40 45.99 -12.79
N GLU A 20 44.36 44.69 -13.10
CA GLU A 20 43.46 43.73 -12.46
C GLU A 20 43.85 43.61 -10.98
N ASP A 21 43.04 44.20 -10.11
CA ASP A 21 43.07 43.83 -8.70
C ASP A 21 42.23 42.57 -8.54
N TRP A 22 42.93 41.50 -8.17
CA TRP A 22 42.38 40.25 -7.69
C TRP A 22 41.43 40.51 -6.49
N GLU A 23 40.15 40.63 -6.76
CA GLU A 23 39.16 40.43 -5.70
C GLU A 23 38.96 38.93 -5.54
N ALA A 24 39.66 38.34 -4.56
CA ALA A 24 39.22 37.10 -3.99
C ALA A 24 37.77 37.31 -3.52
N GLN A 25 36.81 36.79 -4.29
CA GLN A 25 35.46 36.61 -3.80
C GLN A 25 35.55 35.66 -2.62
N GLN A 26 35.41 36.22 -1.43
CA GLN A 26 35.18 35.45 -0.23
C GLN A 26 33.80 34.79 -0.40
N GLU A 27 33.78 33.49 -0.75
CA GLU A 27 32.60 32.66 -0.60
C GLU A 27 32.14 32.77 0.85
N GLY A 28 30.94 33.30 1.05
CA GLY A 28 30.44 33.68 2.36
C GLY A 28 30.54 32.53 3.36
N THR A 29 31.27 32.77 4.46
CA THR A 29 31.16 31.95 5.66
C THR A 29 29.74 32.12 6.18
N GLY A 30 28.84 31.19 5.86
CA GLY A 30 27.47 31.21 6.39
C GLY A 30 27.53 31.29 7.91
N GLU A 31 26.79 32.23 8.50
CA GLU A 31 26.70 32.33 9.96
C GLU A 31 26.10 31.02 10.51
N GLU A 32 26.71 30.48 11.58
CA GLU A 32 26.10 29.39 12.34
C GLU A 32 24.83 29.89 13.01
N SER A 33 23.77 29.11 12.92
CA SER A 33 22.48 29.42 13.51
C SER A 33 21.91 28.21 14.23
N MET A 34 21.06 28.46 15.24
CA MET A 34 20.29 27.40 15.89
C MET A 34 19.22 26.90 14.92
N VAL A 35 19.19 25.58 14.70
CA VAL A 35 18.21 24.89 13.86
C VAL A 35 17.37 24.01 14.76
N ARG A 36 16.05 24.18 14.69
CA ARG A 36 15.07 23.33 15.37
C ARG A 36 14.72 22.15 14.46
N ILE A 37 14.88 20.94 14.97
CA ILE A 37 14.52 19.69 14.28
C ILE A 37 13.36 19.08 15.06
N THR A 38 12.22 18.89 14.42
CA THR A 38 11.06 18.19 14.98
C THR A 38 11.04 16.77 14.43
N LEU A 39 11.02 15.79 15.32
CA LEU A 39 10.87 14.37 15.00
C LEU A 39 9.47 13.91 15.41
N GLN A 40 8.83 13.16 14.53
CA GLN A 40 7.53 12.56 14.80
C GLN A 40 7.45 11.16 14.18
N THR A 41 6.79 10.23 14.86
CA THR A 41 6.40 8.95 14.27
C THR A 41 5.12 9.15 13.46
N PRO A 42 4.83 8.33 12.42
CA PRO A 42 3.68 8.53 11.55
C PRO A 42 2.36 8.43 12.34
N GLU A 43 2.32 7.50 13.29
CA GLU A 43 1.18 7.21 14.17
C GLU A 43 0.92 8.33 15.20
N ALA A 44 1.80 9.33 15.31
CA ALA A 44 1.61 10.50 16.18
C ALA A 44 0.72 11.59 15.57
N MET A 45 0.34 11.49 14.29
CA MET A 45 -0.47 12.50 13.59
C MET A 45 -1.95 12.12 13.44
N GLY A 46 -2.61 11.61 14.49
CA GLY A 46 -4.06 11.38 14.36
C GLY A 46 -4.80 10.77 15.54
N MET A 47 -4.13 10.02 16.44
CA MET A 47 -4.87 9.32 17.49
C MET A 47 -4.84 10.09 18.81
N THR A 48 -6.02 10.41 19.35
CA THR A 48 -6.15 10.51 20.82
C THR A 48 -5.93 9.11 21.38
N ARG A 49 -5.18 8.94 22.49
CA ARG A 49 -4.87 7.62 23.10
C ARG A 49 -6.10 6.72 23.00
N ALA A 50 -6.02 5.65 22.22
CA ALA A 50 -7.01 4.59 22.30
C ALA A 50 -7.06 4.15 23.77
N GLY A 51 -8.25 4.03 24.33
CA GLY A 51 -8.44 3.78 25.76
C GLY A 51 -7.65 2.56 26.23
N ALA A 52 -7.36 2.49 27.54
CA ALA A 52 -6.73 1.33 28.13
C ALA A 52 -7.45 0.03 27.70
N GLY A 53 -6.75 -0.87 27.00
CA GLY A 53 -7.29 -2.14 26.50
C GLY A 53 -7.49 -2.24 24.98
N TYR A 54 -7.11 -1.23 24.19
CA TYR A 54 -7.12 -1.31 22.72
C TYR A 54 -5.79 -1.84 22.16
N THR A 55 -5.77 -3.07 21.63
CA THR A 55 -4.58 -3.68 21.01
C THR A 55 -4.97 -4.41 19.71
N ASN A 56 -4.14 -4.29 18.67
CA ASN A 56 -4.43 -4.85 17.35
C ASN A 56 -3.14 -5.34 16.67
N SER A 57 -3.11 -6.61 16.25
CA SER A 57 -1.92 -7.21 15.61
C SER A 57 -1.52 -6.55 14.29
N ALA A 58 -2.43 -5.82 13.63
CA ALA A 58 -2.14 -5.04 12.42
C ALA A 58 -1.34 -3.76 12.71
N LYS A 59 -1.46 -3.22 13.93
CA LYS A 59 -0.78 -2.00 14.36
C LYS A 59 0.58 -2.35 14.97
N GLY A 60 1.46 -1.37 15.13
CA GLY A 60 2.79 -1.61 15.69
C GLY A 60 2.91 -1.33 17.20
N GLY A 61 4.15 -1.18 17.64
CA GLY A 61 4.49 -1.06 19.05
C GLY A 61 3.78 0.11 19.74
N ILE A 62 3.63 1.27 19.08
CA ILE A 62 3.00 2.45 19.70
C ILE A 62 1.58 2.16 20.17
N THR A 63 0.85 1.32 19.43
CA THR A 63 -0.51 0.89 19.80
C THR A 63 -0.49 -0.23 20.83
N ASN A 64 0.41 -1.20 20.69
CA ASN A 64 0.32 -2.47 21.39
C ASN A 64 1.16 -2.57 22.68
N VAL A 65 2.14 -1.69 22.89
CA VAL A 65 2.99 -1.77 24.09
C VAL A 65 2.25 -1.30 25.34
N ASP A 66 2.65 -1.88 26.46
CA ASP A 66 2.28 -1.39 27.78
C ASP A 66 3.16 -0.18 28.14
N TRP A 67 2.65 1.02 27.93
CA TRP A 67 3.33 2.29 28.24
C TRP A 67 3.71 2.47 29.72
N THR A 68 3.26 1.60 30.63
CA THR A 68 3.76 1.58 32.02
C THR A 68 5.14 0.92 32.14
N LYS A 69 5.58 0.19 31.09
CA LYS A 69 6.86 -0.52 31.03
C LYS A 69 7.86 0.13 30.09
N TYR A 70 7.39 0.88 29.08
CA TYR A 70 8.24 1.44 28.03
C TYR A 70 8.12 2.96 27.86
N ASP A 71 9.25 3.57 27.53
CA ASP A 71 9.37 4.93 27.00
C ASP A 71 9.81 4.85 25.53
N LEU A 72 9.47 5.87 24.73
CA LEU A 72 9.95 5.99 23.35
C LEU A 72 11.18 6.88 23.31
N ARG A 73 12.30 6.35 22.83
CA ARG A 73 13.58 7.05 22.75
C ARG A 73 13.81 7.52 21.33
N TYR A 74 14.28 8.76 21.17
CA TYR A 74 14.65 9.37 19.90
C TYR A 74 16.12 9.75 19.92
N GLN A 75 16.81 9.47 18.82
CA GLN A 75 18.19 9.86 18.57
C GLN A 75 18.27 10.62 17.25
N VAL A 76 18.99 11.74 17.21
CA VAL A 76 19.25 12.48 15.98
C VAL A 76 20.74 12.77 15.82
N ALA A 77 21.26 12.47 14.65
CA ALA A 77 22.61 12.81 14.21
C ALA A 77 22.54 13.60 12.90
N VAL A 78 23.56 14.43 12.67
CA VAL A 78 23.66 15.22 11.43
C VAL A 78 24.99 14.89 10.77
N TYR A 79 24.95 14.61 9.49
CA TYR A 79 26.11 14.30 8.65
C TYR A 79 26.26 15.38 7.57
N ASP A 80 27.42 15.40 6.91
CA ASP A 80 27.56 16.12 5.66
C ASP A 80 26.55 15.59 4.62
N LYS A 81 26.31 16.37 3.56
CA LYS A 81 25.32 16.04 2.51
C LYS A 81 25.50 14.64 1.90
N ASP A 82 26.73 14.12 1.93
CA ASP A 82 27.10 12.84 1.34
C ASP A 82 26.99 11.68 2.35
N GLY A 83 26.80 11.98 3.65
CA GLY A 83 26.71 10.98 4.71
C GLY A 83 28.07 10.39 5.13
N ASN A 84 29.19 10.98 4.70
CA ASN A 84 30.53 10.43 4.92
C ASN A 84 31.13 10.87 6.26
N ASN A 85 30.83 12.09 6.69
CA ASN A 85 31.36 12.66 7.92
C ASN A 85 30.22 13.09 8.84
N GLN A 86 30.28 12.65 10.09
CA GLN A 86 29.37 13.10 11.13
C GLN A 86 29.72 14.54 11.55
N VAL A 87 28.74 15.43 11.43
CA VAL A 87 28.83 16.85 11.81
C VAL A 87 28.34 17.08 13.23
N VAL A 88 27.27 16.38 13.63
CA VAL A 88 26.70 16.42 14.98
C VAL A 88 26.56 14.98 15.47
N THR A 89 27.16 14.70 16.63
CA THR A 89 27.02 13.41 17.33
C THR A 89 25.57 13.15 17.73
N PRO A 90 25.12 11.87 17.75
CA PRO A 90 23.77 11.53 18.15
C PRO A 90 23.35 12.21 19.47
N ILE A 91 22.24 12.96 19.42
CA ILE A 91 21.60 13.58 20.58
C ILE A 91 20.36 12.76 20.92
N LEU A 92 20.21 12.41 22.19
CA LEU A 92 19.16 11.50 22.65
C LEU A 92 18.11 12.22 23.51
N LYS A 93 16.84 11.86 23.31
CA LYS A 93 15.72 12.25 24.17
C LYS A 93 14.75 11.08 24.36
N THR A 94 14.12 11.01 25.52
CA THR A 94 13.10 10.01 25.83
C THR A 94 11.76 10.68 26.07
N VAL A 95 10.70 10.13 25.51
CA VAL A 95 9.31 10.53 25.72
C VAL A 95 8.68 9.51 26.66
N GLN A 96 8.25 9.99 27.83
CA GLN A 96 7.86 9.11 28.93
C GLN A 96 6.42 8.64 28.80
N GLY A 97 6.22 7.32 28.75
CA GLY A 97 4.89 6.70 28.69
C GLY A 97 3.97 7.23 27.58
N ASP A 98 4.56 7.77 26.51
CA ASP A 98 3.88 8.47 25.42
C ASP A 98 4.72 8.39 24.12
N TYR A 99 4.09 8.71 23.00
CA TYR A 99 4.67 8.67 21.64
C TYR A 99 4.69 10.05 20.97
N ALA A 100 4.51 11.11 21.75
CA ALA A 100 4.52 12.49 21.25
C ALA A 100 5.82 12.81 20.51
N GLY A 101 5.71 13.57 19.42
CA GLY A 101 6.86 14.11 18.71
C GLY A 101 7.76 14.93 19.64
N THR A 102 9.05 14.95 19.34
CA THR A 102 10.07 15.62 20.14
C THR A 102 10.91 16.55 19.30
N GLU A 103 11.53 17.52 19.94
CA GLU A 103 12.28 18.57 19.25
C GLU A 103 13.73 18.58 19.70
N PHE A 104 14.64 18.81 18.77
CA PHE A 104 16.06 18.96 18.99
C PHE A 104 16.53 20.31 18.49
N GLU A 105 17.58 20.81 19.11
CA GLU A 105 18.20 22.07 18.72
C GLU A 105 19.68 21.83 18.47
N VAL A 106 20.13 22.15 17.26
CA VAL A 106 21.53 21.97 16.84
C VAL A 106 22.06 23.25 16.21
N ARG A 107 23.37 23.51 16.32
CA ARG A 107 24.03 24.63 15.62
C ARG A 107 24.59 24.15 14.30
N LEU A 108 24.11 24.74 13.20
CA LEU A 108 24.57 24.41 11.85
C LEU A 108 24.81 25.69 11.05
N VAL A 109 25.74 25.63 10.09
CA VAL A 109 25.96 26.72 9.13
C VAL A 109 24.72 26.87 8.25
N ASN A 110 24.16 28.07 8.22
CA ASN A 110 22.94 28.37 7.46
C ASN A 110 23.18 28.28 5.94
N LYS A 111 22.13 27.97 5.16
CA LYS A 111 22.15 27.79 3.70
C LYS A 111 23.07 26.67 3.20
N ARG A 112 23.42 25.72 4.06
CA ARG A 112 24.17 24.52 3.71
C ARG A 112 23.27 23.30 3.79
N GLU A 113 23.48 22.36 2.88
CA GLU A 113 22.80 21.08 2.88
C GLU A 113 23.50 20.09 3.81
N TYR A 114 22.70 19.39 4.60
CA TYR A 114 23.14 18.33 5.51
C TYR A 114 22.22 17.12 5.38
N LYS A 115 22.74 15.95 5.77
CA LYS A 115 21.95 14.74 5.92
C LYS A 115 21.55 14.57 7.38
N PHE A 116 20.25 14.55 7.65
CA PHE A 116 19.68 14.31 8.97
C PHE A 116 19.32 12.84 9.08
N VAL A 117 19.81 12.20 10.14
CA VAL A 117 19.58 10.78 10.41
C VAL A 117 18.99 10.68 11.80
N ALA A 118 17.82 10.06 11.91
CA ALA A 118 17.20 9.83 13.20
C ALA A 118 16.73 8.39 13.35
N TRP A 119 16.74 7.92 14.59
CA TRP A 119 16.29 6.60 15.04
C TRP A 119 15.38 6.77 16.24
N ALA A 120 14.32 5.98 16.32
CA ALA A 120 13.48 5.90 17.50
C ALA A 120 13.09 4.46 17.83
N ASP A 121 13.18 4.09 19.09
CA ASP A 121 12.94 2.74 19.60
C ASP A 121 12.41 2.74 21.03
N PHE A 122 11.83 1.61 21.45
CA PHE A 122 11.34 1.45 22.82
C PHE A 122 12.49 1.11 23.77
N VAL A 123 12.46 1.75 24.94
CA VAL A 123 13.37 1.46 26.06
C VAL A 123 12.57 1.29 27.35
N LYS A 124 13.17 0.72 28.39
CA LYS A 124 12.50 0.59 29.69
C LYS A 124 12.27 1.97 30.30
N VAL A 125 11.12 2.14 30.96
CA VAL A 125 10.75 3.39 31.64
C VAL A 125 11.89 3.94 32.49
N GLY A 126 12.22 5.22 32.28
CA GLY A 126 13.24 5.94 33.02
C GLY A 126 14.68 5.58 32.66
N THR A 127 14.91 4.87 31.56
CA THR A 127 16.25 4.50 31.08
C THR A 127 16.52 5.02 29.68
N THR A 128 17.80 5.10 29.31
CA THR A 128 18.26 5.41 27.95
C THR A 128 19.06 4.27 27.35
N ALA A 129 19.15 3.14 28.05
CA ALA A 129 19.93 1.98 27.62
C ALA A 129 19.22 1.24 26.51
N ASP A 130 20.01 0.69 25.58
CA ASP A 130 19.51 -0.14 24.50
C ASP A 130 18.74 -1.35 25.05
N LEU A 131 17.54 -1.56 24.51
CA LEU A 131 16.69 -2.70 24.87
C LEU A 131 16.80 -3.81 23.82
N HIS A 132 16.45 -3.48 22.56
CA HIS A 132 16.41 -4.45 21.45
C HIS A 132 17.47 -4.21 20.39
N TYR A 133 17.98 -2.97 20.27
CA TYR A 133 18.87 -2.58 19.19
C TYR A 133 20.11 -1.87 19.73
N ASP A 134 21.28 -2.30 19.27
CA ASP A 134 22.53 -1.55 19.45
C ASP A 134 22.47 -0.29 18.59
N THR A 135 22.49 0.86 19.24
CA THR A 135 22.36 2.17 18.59
C THR A 135 23.56 3.09 18.84
N ASP A 136 24.66 2.56 19.37
CA ASP A 136 25.89 3.33 19.59
C ASP A 136 26.48 3.86 18.26
N ASP A 137 26.27 3.12 17.17
CA ASP A 137 26.64 3.50 15.81
C ASP A 137 25.44 3.41 14.85
N LEU A 138 24.90 4.57 14.45
CA LEU A 138 23.77 4.65 13.51
C LEU A 138 24.12 4.16 12.09
N THR A 139 25.37 3.89 11.78
CA THR A 139 25.78 3.24 10.52
C THR A 139 25.70 1.71 10.57
N ALA A 140 25.48 1.13 11.77
CA ALA A 140 25.52 -0.32 12.01
C ALA A 140 24.57 -0.75 13.14
N ILE A 141 23.28 -0.40 13.05
CA ILE A 141 22.27 -0.79 14.04
C ILE A 141 22.01 -2.29 13.93
N THR A 142 22.08 -3.04 15.04
CA THR A 142 21.88 -4.50 15.07
C THR A 142 20.93 -4.94 16.17
N CYS A 143 20.25 -6.07 15.99
CA CYS A 143 19.36 -6.63 17.01
C CYS A 143 20.18 -7.34 18.10
N LEU A 144 19.91 -7.02 19.36
CA LEU A 144 20.54 -7.59 20.55
C LEU A 144 19.83 -8.87 21.04
N ASP A 145 18.61 -9.10 20.58
CA ASP A 145 17.77 -10.19 21.06
C ASP A 145 18.20 -11.56 20.50
N ALA A 146 18.22 -12.58 21.35
CA ALA A 146 18.30 -13.96 20.90
C ALA A 146 17.04 -14.36 20.10
N VAL A 147 17.17 -15.34 19.20
CA VAL A 147 16.06 -15.83 18.35
C VAL A 147 14.81 -16.24 19.15
N SER A 148 14.97 -16.66 20.40
CA SER A 148 13.86 -17.05 21.29
C SER A 148 13.06 -15.88 21.89
N GLY A 149 13.51 -14.64 21.69
CA GLY A 149 12.87 -13.43 22.21
C GLY A 149 12.42 -12.46 21.11
N GLN A 150 12.48 -12.87 19.84
CA GLN A 150 12.16 -11.98 18.73
C GLN A 150 10.68 -12.06 18.32
N LEU A 151 10.04 -13.21 18.46
CA LEU A 151 8.63 -13.35 18.09
C LEU A 151 7.71 -12.82 19.19
N ASN A 152 6.58 -12.25 18.78
CA ASN A 152 5.48 -11.78 19.63
C ASN A 152 5.90 -10.71 20.66
N ASP A 153 6.92 -9.90 20.34
CA ASP A 153 7.32 -8.76 21.15
C ASP A 153 7.08 -7.46 20.36
N GLU A 154 6.02 -6.75 20.74
CA GLU A 154 5.63 -5.47 20.15
C GLU A 154 6.58 -4.32 20.53
N SER A 155 7.38 -4.47 21.60
CA SER A 155 8.40 -3.48 21.97
C SER A 155 9.65 -3.50 21.08
N ARG A 156 9.77 -4.50 20.20
CA ARG A 156 10.81 -4.55 19.15
C ARG A 156 10.56 -3.59 17.99
N ASP A 157 9.40 -2.94 17.93
CA ASP A 157 9.14 -1.97 16.87
C ASP A 157 10.06 -0.74 16.99
N ALA A 158 10.38 -0.12 15.87
CA ALA A 158 11.31 1.00 15.80
C ALA A 158 11.12 1.79 14.49
N TYR A 159 11.69 2.98 14.43
CA TYR A 159 11.48 3.93 13.35
C TYR A 159 12.78 4.65 13.03
N PHE A 160 12.96 5.02 11.77
CA PHE A 160 14.13 5.78 11.34
C PHE A 160 13.78 6.70 10.16
N VAL A 161 14.66 7.67 9.92
CA VAL A 161 14.61 8.54 8.75
C VAL A 161 16.02 8.95 8.36
N THR A 162 16.25 9.10 7.06
CA THR A 162 17.48 9.68 6.50
C THR A 162 17.10 10.60 5.36
N GLU A 163 17.33 11.90 5.54
CA GLU A 163 16.92 12.93 4.57
C GLU A 163 17.98 14.02 4.43
N ASN A 164 18.18 14.46 3.20
CA ASN A 164 19.00 15.64 2.92
C ASN A 164 18.11 16.88 2.97
N GLN A 165 18.51 17.87 3.76
CA GLN A 165 17.77 19.13 3.89
C GLN A 165 18.76 20.30 3.86
N THR A 166 18.40 21.35 3.12
CA THR A 166 19.12 22.62 3.17
C THR A 166 18.68 23.40 4.40
N VAL A 167 19.62 23.69 5.29
CA VAL A 167 19.35 24.44 6.52
C VAL A 167 18.93 25.87 6.17
N ASP A 168 17.73 26.23 6.58
CA ASP A 168 17.23 27.60 6.67
C ASP A 168 16.82 27.84 8.12
N ALA A 169 17.66 28.50 8.91
CA ALA A 169 17.38 28.70 10.34
C ALA A 169 16.07 29.46 10.64
N SER A 170 15.45 30.10 9.65
CA SER A 170 14.12 30.72 9.79
C SER A 170 12.95 29.73 9.65
N LYS A 171 13.22 28.51 9.18
CA LYS A 171 12.26 27.43 8.92
C LYS A 171 12.79 26.15 9.56
N GLY A 172 12.20 25.75 10.69
CA GLY A 172 12.58 24.48 11.34
C GLY A 172 12.49 23.28 10.38
N ILE A 173 13.22 22.22 10.70
CA ILE A 173 13.23 20.97 9.93
C ILE A 173 12.25 20.01 10.59
N SER A 174 11.32 19.44 9.83
CA SER A 174 10.37 18.45 10.32
C SER A 174 10.64 17.12 9.63
N LEU A 175 10.88 16.07 10.41
CA LEU A 175 11.19 14.73 9.90
C LEU A 175 10.18 13.72 10.44
N THR A 176 9.60 12.94 9.55
CA THR A 176 8.69 11.84 9.90
C THR A 176 9.44 10.52 9.81
N LEU A 177 9.54 9.80 10.92
CA LEU A 177 10.24 8.52 10.98
C LEU A 177 9.36 7.40 10.40
N ARG A 178 9.95 6.34 9.85
CA ARG A 178 9.24 5.17 9.30
C ARG A 178 9.90 3.87 9.73
N ARG A 179 9.21 2.74 9.67
CA ARG A 179 9.75 1.47 10.13
C ARG A 179 10.90 1.00 9.22
N PRO A 180 12.01 0.47 9.79
CA PRO A 180 13.02 -0.25 9.04
C PRO A 180 12.62 -1.72 8.77
N PHE A 181 11.43 -2.14 9.23
CA PHE A 181 10.98 -3.52 9.22
C PHE A 181 9.85 -3.75 8.21
N ALA A 182 9.76 -4.97 7.70
CA ALA A 182 8.51 -5.60 7.34
C ALA A 182 7.93 -6.28 8.58
N LYS A 183 6.66 -6.02 8.90
CA LYS A 183 5.97 -6.78 9.95
C LYS A 183 5.30 -7.98 9.32
N VAL A 184 5.52 -9.17 9.87
CA VAL A 184 4.85 -10.39 9.41
C VAL A 184 3.98 -10.90 10.54
N ARG A 185 2.70 -11.12 10.27
CA ARG A 185 1.78 -11.75 11.22
C ARG A 185 1.16 -13.00 10.62
N VAL A 186 0.99 -14.01 11.46
CA VAL A 186 0.27 -15.24 11.12
C VAL A 186 -0.97 -15.32 11.99
N VAL A 187 -2.14 -15.41 11.38
CA VAL A 187 -3.45 -15.44 12.03
C VAL A 187 -4.15 -16.74 11.66
N THR A 188 -4.59 -17.47 12.67
CA THR A 188 -5.42 -18.66 12.49
C THR A 188 -6.90 -18.30 12.59
N THR A 189 -7.76 -19.00 11.85
CA THR A 189 -9.23 -18.80 11.86
C THR A 189 -10.02 -19.95 12.50
N ASP A 190 -9.32 -20.96 12.98
CA ASP A 190 -9.82 -22.23 13.51
C ASP A 190 -9.30 -22.49 14.94
N TRP A 191 -9.05 -21.41 15.70
CA TRP A 191 -8.71 -21.49 17.11
C TRP A 191 -9.82 -22.22 17.87
N ASP A 192 -9.44 -23.24 18.63
CA ASP A 192 -10.36 -24.07 19.41
C ASP A 192 -11.45 -24.76 18.57
N GLU A 193 -11.19 -25.03 17.28
CA GLU A 193 -12.10 -25.79 16.42
C GLU A 193 -12.32 -27.19 17.04
N ASN A 194 -13.55 -27.45 17.51
CA ASN A 194 -13.95 -28.67 18.21
C ASN A 194 -13.25 -28.95 19.55
N GLY A 195 -12.74 -27.94 20.26
CA GLY A 195 -12.27 -28.12 21.64
C GLY A 195 -10.90 -28.82 21.79
N THR A 196 -10.13 -28.97 20.71
CA THR A 196 -8.98 -29.89 20.67
C THR A 196 -7.63 -29.24 20.31
N TYR A 197 -7.62 -28.12 19.57
CA TYR A 197 -6.40 -27.57 18.96
C TYR A 197 -6.11 -26.15 19.45
N MET A 198 -5.39 -26.02 20.57
CA MET A 198 -4.99 -24.73 21.15
C MET A 198 -3.50 -24.77 21.54
N PRO A 199 -2.58 -24.44 20.61
CA PRO A 199 -1.16 -24.38 20.90
C PRO A 199 -0.83 -23.28 21.92
N ASP A 200 0.21 -23.47 22.73
CA ASP A 200 0.76 -22.46 23.64
C ASP A 200 2.18 -22.01 23.27
N ASN A 201 2.82 -22.68 22.31
CA ASN A 201 4.12 -22.28 21.83
C ASN A 201 4.30 -22.55 20.33
N PHE A 202 5.16 -21.74 19.72
CA PHE A 202 5.36 -21.70 18.27
C PHE A 202 6.83 -21.70 17.95
N LYS A 203 7.18 -22.35 16.84
CA LYS A 203 8.51 -22.26 16.24
C LYS A 203 8.40 -21.78 14.80
N VAL A 204 9.26 -20.85 14.43
CA VAL A 204 9.39 -20.35 13.06
C VAL A 204 10.83 -20.56 12.60
N THR A 205 11.00 -21.24 11.48
CA THR A 205 12.31 -21.44 10.83
C THR A 205 12.26 -20.82 9.45
N TYR A 206 12.93 -19.68 9.27
CA TYR A 206 13.07 -19.01 7.98
C TYR A 206 14.11 -19.71 7.12
N TYR A 207 13.87 -19.86 5.82
CA TYR A 207 14.79 -20.49 4.88
C TYR A 207 14.60 -19.93 3.46
N ASN A 208 15.52 -20.24 2.55
CA ASN A 208 15.50 -19.81 1.14
C ASN A 208 15.22 -18.32 0.94
N CYS A 209 15.75 -17.50 1.85
CA CYS A 209 15.50 -16.07 1.90
C CYS A 209 16.71 -15.36 2.47
N LYS A 210 16.73 -14.04 2.29
CA LYS A 210 17.76 -13.21 2.89
C LYS A 210 17.29 -12.71 4.26
N ARG A 211 18.07 -12.98 5.30
CA ARG A 211 17.79 -12.47 6.65
C ARG A 211 18.70 -11.29 6.96
N PHE A 212 18.09 -10.11 7.03
CA PHE A 212 18.78 -8.88 7.42
C PHE A 212 18.97 -8.82 8.94
N THR A 213 20.19 -8.49 9.36
CA THR A 213 20.61 -8.46 10.77
C THR A 213 21.17 -7.10 11.19
N SER A 214 21.50 -6.24 10.21
CA SER A 214 22.01 -4.89 10.47
C SER A 214 21.39 -3.85 9.53
N LEU A 215 21.15 -2.64 10.04
CA LEU A 215 20.72 -1.48 9.28
C LEU A 215 21.77 -0.37 9.38
N ASN A 216 22.17 0.17 8.23
CA ASN A 216 22.83 1.46 8.19
C ASN A 216 21.76 2.55 8.04
N ALA A 217 21.48 3.30 9.11
CA ALA A 217 20.45 4.33 9.10
C ALA A 217 20.84 5.55 8.23
N VAL A 218 22.14 5.79 8.02
CA VAL A 218 22.63 6.88 7.17
C VAL A 218 22.31 6.63 5.70
N THR A 219 22.54 5.41 5.21
CA THR A 219 22.25 5.01 3.83
C THR A 219 20.85 4.45 3.65
N GLY A 220 20.20 4.04 4.74
CA GLY A 220 18.92 3.33 4.73
C GLY A 220 19.04 1.90 4.20
N VAL A 221 20.23 1.31 4.12
CA VAL A 221 20.43 -0.04 3.58
C VAL A 221 20.53 -1.06 4.71
N ALA A 222 19.68 -2.09 4.65
CA ALA A 222 19.77 -3.26 5.51
C ALA A 222 20.71 -4.32 4.88
N THR A 223 21.55 -4.93 5.71
CA THR A 223 22.51 -5.98 5.33
C THR A 223 22.25 -7.26 6.09
N GLY A 224 22.60 -8.38 5.48
CA GLY A 224 22.22 -9.71 5.94
C GLY A 224 22.81 -10.81 5.08
N SER A 225 22.50 -12.04 5.46
CA SER A 225 23.00 -13.25 4.80
C SER A 225 21.85 -14.03 4.17
N ASP A 226 22.16 -14.74 3.09
CA ASP A 226 21.22 -15.71 2.50
C ASP A 226 21.17 -16.95 3.40
N LEU A 227 19.96 -17.39 3.73
CA LEU A 227 19.73 -18.63 4.48
C LEU A 227 19.71 -19.83 3.54
N SER A 228 19.93 -21.03 4.10
CA SER A 228 19.89 -22.28 3.33
C SER A 228 18.57 -22.43 2.58
N THR A 229 18.63 -23.00 1.37
CA THR A 229 17.43 -23.34 0.59
C THR A 229 16.64 -24.52 1.18
N THR A 230 17.23 -25.23 2.16
CA THR A 230 16.64 -26.40 2.80
C THR A 230 16.44 -26.13 4.29
N VAL A 231 15.18 -26.20 4.74
CA VAL A 231 14.78 -25.86 6.12
C VAL A 231 15.55 -26.64 7.19
N GLY A 232 15.89 -27.91 6.95
CA GLY A 232 16.62 -28.75 7.91
C GLY A 232 18.08 -28.36 8.13
N ASP A 233 18.65 -27.53 7.26
CA ASP A 233 20.03 -27.05 7.35
C ASP A 233 20.12 -25.66 8.01
N VAL A 234 18.98 -25.06 8.38
CA VAL A 234 18.93 -23.78 9.08
C VAL A 234 19.04 -24.03 10.59
N GLU A 235 20.03 -23.42 11.22
CA GLU A 235 20.27 -23.56 12.67
C GLU A 235 19.32 -22.69 13.51
N ASP A 236 19.00 -21.49 13.02
CA ASP A 236 18.17 -20.53 13.75
C ASP A 236 16.70 -20.94 13.73
N VAL A 237 16.16 -21.19 14.93
CA VAL A 237 14.74 -21.45 15.17
C VAL A 237 14.19 -20.42 16.13
N TYR A 238 13.28 -19.60 15.64
CA TYR A 238 12.65 -18.52 16.39
C TYR A 238 11.48 -19.11 17.18
N THR A 239 11.30 -18.68 18.43
CA THR A 239 10.27 -19.27 19.29
C THR A 239 9.41 -18.21 19.96
N ALA A 240 8.10 -18.48 20.07
CA ALA A 240 7.16 -17.70 20.84
C ALA A 240 6.40 -18.58 21.83
N LYS A 241 5.91 -17.98 22.91
CA LYS A 241 5.00 -18.63 23.86
C LYS A 241 3.86 -17.70 24.22
N PHE A 242 2.66 -18.25 24.34
CA PHE A 242 1.53 -17.54 24.91
C PHE A 242 1.55 -17.60 26.44
N ALA A 243 1.18 -16.48 27.06
CA ALA A 243 1.00 -16.42 28.51
C ALA A 243 -0.29 -17.14 28.95
N SER A 244 -1.30 -17.18 28.09
CA SER A 244 -2.62 -17.75 28.36
C SER A 244 -3.24 -18.30 27.08
N LYS A 245 -3.84 -19.49 27.16
CA LYS A 245 -4.62 -20.06 26.04
C LYS A 245 -6.01 -19.43 25.93
N THR A 246 -6.53 -18.86 27.01
CA THR A 246 -7.87 -18.27 27.05
C THR A 246 -7.85 -16.78 26.70
N ASP A 247 -6.87 -16.05 27.21
CA ASP A 247 -6.77 -14.62 26.99
C ASP A 247 -6.09 -14.36 25.65
N LYS A 248 -6.67 -13.46 24.84
CA LYS A 248 -6.08 -13.01 23.59
C LYS A 248 -5.07 -11.90 23.87
N ASP A 249 -3.95 -11.92 23.16
CA ASP A 249 -2.92 -10.85 23.25
C ASP A 249 -3.39 -9.54 22.59
N TYR A 250 -4.32 -9.66 21.62
CA TYR A 250 -4.95 -8.52 20.93
C TYR A 250 -6.45 -8.51 21.18
N SER A 251 -7.02 -7.31 21.38
CA SER A 251 -8.45 -7.12 21.64
C SER A 251 -9.26 -6.74 20.40
N GLU A 252 -8.61 -6.25 19.35
CA GLU A 252 -9.22 -5.68 18.14
C GLU A 252 -8.73 -6.36 16.86
N GLY A 253 -9.30 -5.99 15.71
CA GLY A 253 -8.93 -6.57 14.41
C GLY A 253 -9.48 -7.99 14.26
N TYR A 254 -8.68 -8.90 13.71
CA TYR A 254 -9.12 -10.28 13.48
C TYR A 254 -9.60 -10.96 14.76
N GLU A 255 -8.98 -10.65 15.89
CA GLU A 255 -9.33 -11.17 17.21
C GLU A 255 -10.73 -10.76 17.66
N ALA A 256 -11.21 -9.59 17.26
CA ALA A 256 -12.56 -9.12 17.54
C ALA A 256 -13.59 -9.68 16.55
N GLU A 257 -13.18 -10.00 15.33
CA GLU A 257 -14.07 -10.49 14.27
C GLU A 257 -14.63 -11.90 14.56
N SER A 258 -13.84 -12.75 15.24
CA SER A 258 -14.28 -14.09 15.59
C SER A 258 -13.57 -14.64 16.83
N VAL A 259 -14.30 -15.40 17.65
CA VAL A 259 -13.73 -16.15 18.77
C VAL A 259 -12.72 -17.21 18.30
N LYS A 260 -12.84 -17.67 17.04
CA LYS A 260 -11.94 -18.64 16.41
C LYS A 260 -10.71 -18.00 15.77
N ASN A 261 -10.67 -16.67 15.68
CA ASN A 261 -9.50 -15.99 15.15
C ASN A 261 -8.47 -15.74 16.24
N ARG A 262 -7.20 -16.03 15.93
CA ARG A 262 -6.07 -15.70 16.81
C ARG A 262 -4.77 -15.51 16.05
N THR A 263 -4.09 -14.39 16.31
CA THR A 263 -2.71 -14.18 15.86
C THR A 263 -1.78 -15.13 16.60
N LEU A 264 -1.17 -16.06 15.86
CA LEU A 264 -0.21 -17.05 16.37
C LEU A 264 1.17 -16.44 16.56
N THR A 265 1.66 -15.75 15.52
CA THR A 265 2.99 -15.13 15.54
C THR A 265 2.97 -13.74 14.93
N VAL A 266 3.86 -12.89 15.43
CA VAL A 266 4.24 -11.58 14.92
C VAL A 266 5.75 -11.48 14.93
N ASP A 267 6.34 -11.04 13.84
CA ASP A 267 7.78 -10.71 13.77
C ASP A 267 8.00 -9.37 13.06
N TYR A 268 9.04 -8.67 13.49
CA TYR A 268 9.61 -7.47 12.89
C TYR A 268 10.91 -7.86 12.17
N LEU A 269 10.82 -8.05 10.86
CA LEU A 269 11.94 -8.43 10.00
C LEU A 269 12.58 -7.16 9.42
N LEU A 270 13.85 -6.88 9.72
CA LEU A 270 14.58 -5.84 8.98
C LEU A 270 14.42 -6.09 7.49
N ALA A 271 14.11 -5.04 6.73
CA ALA A 271 13.82 -5.15 5.31
C ALA A 271 14.37 -3.94 4.55
N ASN A 272 14.58 -4.12 3.25
CA ASN A 272 14.90 -3.03 2.34
C ASN A 272 13.62 -2.46 1.68
N THR A 273 13.81 -1.36 0.95
CA THR A 273 12.74 -0.71 0.18
C THR A 273 12.26 -1.56 -0.99
N ASN A 274 13.15 -2.38 -1.56
CA ASN A 274 12.77 -3.40 -2.53
C ASN A 274 11.98 -4.51 -1.82
N GLN A 275 10.93 -5.00 -2.46
CA GLN A 275 10.21 -6.16 -1.99
C GLN A 275 11.11 -7.39 -2.08
N ASP A 276 11.31 -8.03 -0.93
CA ASP A 276 12.01 -9.29 -0.80
C ASP A 276 10.99 -10.41 -0.53
N LYS A 277 11.47 -11.65 -0.51
CA LYS A 277 10.67 -12.82 -0.22
C LYS A 277 11.20 -13.59 0.96
N ILE A 278 10.31 -14.28 1.66
CA ILE A 278 10.63 -15.25 2.70
C ILE A 278 9.94 -16.58 2.44
N HIS A 279 10.62 -17.67 2.78
CA HIS A 279 9.98 -18.95 3.08
C HIS A 279 10.18 -19.24 4.56
N PHE A 280 9.20 -19.88 5.18
CA PHE A 280 9.35 -20.31 6.56
C PHE A 280 8.49 -21.52 6.87
N LYS A 281 8.97 -22.29 7.85
CA LYS A 281 8.21 -23.37 8.47
C LYS A 281 7.66 -22.88 9.80
N LEU A 282 6.36 -23.05 10.02
CA LEU A 282 5.66 -22.79 11.27
C LEU A 282 5.30 -24.11 11.94
N GLU A 283 5.71 -24.27 13.19
CA GLU A 283 5.31 -25.39 14.04
C GLU A 283 4.53 -24.83 15.23
N SER A 284 3.30 -25.31 15.41
CA SER A 284 2.43 -24.98 16.55
C SER A 284 2.42 -26.15 17.52
N LEU A 285 2.67 -25.91 18.80
CA LEU A 285 2.80 -26.95 19.82
C LEU A 285 1.95 -26.66 21.06
N ASP A 286 1.51 -27.74 21.73
CA ASP A 286 0.91 -27.74 23.05
C ASP A 286 1.89 -28.42 24.03
N GLY A 287 2.63 -27.59 24.77
CA GLY A 287 3.82 -28.04 25.48
C GLY A 287 4.85 -28.62 24.52
N GLU A 288 5.17 -29.91 24.65
CA GLU A 288 6.07 -30.62 23.73
C GLU A 288 5.33 -31.33 22.58
N ASN A 289 4.00 -31.37 22.61
CA ASN A 289 3.21 -32.12 21.63
C ASN A 289 2.98 -31.25 20.38
N PRO A 290 3.30 -31.73 19.18
CA PRO A 290 2.98 -31.01 17.95
C PRO A 290 1.46 -30.97 17.73
N VAL A 291 0.95 -29.77 17.43
CA VAL A 291 -0.45 -29.53 17.07
C VAL A 291 -0.58 -29.44 15.56
N SER A 292 0.19 -28.55 14.93
CA SER A 292 0.19 -28.37 13.47
C SER A 292 1.57 -27.99 12.96
N THR A 293 1.82 -28.23 11.68
CA THR A 293 3.06 -27.85 11.01
C THR A 293 2.75 -27.45 9.58
N TYR A 294 3.13 -26.24 9.21
CA TYR A 294 3.01 -25.71 7.87
C TYR A 294 4.37 -25.27 7.35
N ASP A 295 4.68 -25.68 6.14
CA ASP A 295 5.86 -25.23 5.43
C ASP A 295 5.44 -24.34 4.27
N PHE A 296 5.66 -23.03 4.42
CA PHE A 296 5.32 -22.03 3.43
C PHE A 296 6.44 -21.95 2.39
N THR A 297 6.36 -22.86 1.42
CA THR A 297 7.31 -23.01 0.30
C THR A 297 7.10 -22.02 -0.85
N THR A 298 5.97 -21.29 -0.83
CA THR A 298 5.67 -20.23 -1.79
C THR A 298 6.35 -18.93 -1.39
N ASP A 299 6.76 -18.12 -2.35
CA ASP A 299 7.37 -16.81 -2.11
C ASP A 299 6.38 -15.89 -1.36
N ILE A 300 6.59 -15.68 -0.05
CA ILE A 300 5.81 -14.74 0.76
C ILE A 300 6.49 -13.37 0.68
N PRO A 301 5.80 -12.32 0.19
CA PRO A 301 6.40 -11.01 0.01
C PRO A 301 6.57 -10.30 1.36
N ILE A 302 7.71 -9.64 1.53
CA ILE A 302 8.00 -8.72 2.62
C ILE A 302 8.59 -7.43 2.07
N GLN A 303 8.27 -6.30 2.70
CA GLN A 303 8.81 -5.01 2.29
C GLN A 303 8.89 -4.08 3.49
N ARG A 304 9.93 -3.24 3.53
CA ARG A 304 10.09 -2.23 4.59
C ARG A 304 8.84 -1.36 4.68
N ASN A 305 8.35 -1.18 5.90
CA ASN A 305 7.16 -0.41 6.27
C ASN A 305 5.83 -1.02 5.82
N TYR A 306 5.81 -2.32 5.47
CA TYR A 306 4.60 -3.07 5.10
C TYR A 306 4.27 -4.11 6.16
N LEU A 307 2.99 -4.49 6.21
CA LEU A 307 2.48 -5.61 6.97
C LEU A 307 2.13 -6.75 6.02
N THR A 308 2.77 -7.90 6.22
CA THR A 308 2.39 -9.15 5.58
C THR A 308 1.50 -9.94 6.53
N THR A 309 0.27 -10.25 6.10
CA THR A 309 -0.69 -11.06 6.86
C THR A 309 -0.81 -12.43 6.19
N ILE A 310 -0.52 -13.49 6.95
CA ILE A 310 -0.84 -14.87 6.58
C ILE A 310 -2.08 -15.27 7.38
N LEU A 311 -3.22 -15.42 6.72
CA LEU A 311 -4.50 -15.77 7.35
C LEU A 311 -4.96 -17.15 6.87
N GLY A 312 -5.42 -18.02 7.77
CA GLY A 312 -6.02 -19.28 7.36
C GLY A 312 -6.43 -20.19 8.51
N ASN A 313 -7.00 -21.35 8.21
CA ASN A 313 -7.24 -22.41 9.19
C ASN A 313 -5.97 -23.23 9.42
N LEU A 314 -5.04 -22.67 10.21
CA LEU A 314 -3.67 -23.14 10.39
C LEU A 314 -3.50 -24.11 11.57
N LEU A 315 -4.59 -24.63 12.13
CA LEU A 315 -4.56 -25.65 13.18
C LEU A 315 -5.22 -26.97 12.76
N THR A 316 -5.87 -27.00 11.60
CA THR A 316 -6.63 -28.14 11.08
C THR A 316 -6.11 -28.62 9.73
N GLU A 317 -6.35 -29.90 9.40
CA GLU A 317 -5.95 -30.46 8.11
C GLU A 317 -6.63 -29.73 6.92
N ASN A 318 -5.94 -29.68 5.76
CA ASN A 318 -6.38 -28.98 4.55
C ASN A 318 -6.51 -27.45 4.73
N ALA A 319 -5.46 -26.81 5.23
CA ALA A 319 -5.44 -25.36 5.39
C ALA A 319 -5.67 -24.62 4.08
N LYS A 320 -6.58 -23.64 4.12
CA LYS A 320 -6.74 -22.58 3.14
C LYS A 320 -6.03 -21.35 3.68
N VAL A 321 -5.02 -20.88 2.94
CA VAL A 321 -4.17 -19.78 3.37
C VAL A 321 -4.30 -18.63 2.38
N GLN A 322 -4.54 -17.45 2.92
CA GLN A 322 -4.48 -16.18 2.22
C GLN A 322 -3.24 -15.42 2.68
N VAL A 323 -2.52 -14.82 1.75
CA VAL A 323 -1.35 -13.97 2.05
C VAL A 323 -1.61 -12.59 1.47
N THR A 324 -1.64 -11.57 2.34
CA THR A 324 -1.74 -10.16 1.93
C THR A 324 -0.46 -9.43 2.34
N CYS A 325 -0.06 -8.43 1.57
CA CYS A 325 1.10 -7.59 1.88
C CYS A 325 0.74 -6.14 1.56
N ASP A 326 0.39 -5.43 2.62
CA ASP A 326 -0.33 -4.18 2.55
C ASP A 326 0.44 -3.08 3.29
N GLU A 327 0.22 -1.85 2.88
CA GLU A 327 0.70 -0.65 3.57
C GLU A 327 -0.23 -0.35 4.78
N ASN A 328 -0.37 -1.29 5.71
CA ASN A 328 -1.40 -1.26 6.77
C ASN A 328 -1.04 -0.44 8.03
N PHE A 329 0.06 0.30 8.01
CA PHE A 329 0.46 1.17 9.13
C PHE A 329 -0.05 2.61 8.99
N GLU A 330 -1.31 2.79 8.57
CA GLU A 330 -1.93 4.10 8.28
C GLU A 330 -1.67 5.14 9.38
N ASP A 331 -0.77 6.09 9.08
CA ASP A 331 -1.02 7.54 9.10
C ASP A 331 0.16 8.28 8.43
N GLN A 332 0.12 8.31 7.11
CA GLN A 332 0.24 9.54 6.35
C GLN A 332 -0.28 9.23 4.96
N ILE A 333 -1.20 10.07 4.49
CA ILE A 333 -1.32 10.38 3.07
C ILE A 333 0.10 10.58 2.56
N THR A 334 0.61 9.63 1.81
CA THR A 334 1.60 9.95 0.81
C THR A 334 0.84 10.84 -0.17
N ILE A 335 0.99 12.16 -0.02
CA ILE A 335 1.03 13.02 -1.19
C ILE A 335 2.12 12.36 -2.02
N LEU A 336 1.73 11.57 -3.02
CA LEU A 336 2.66 10.91 -3.92
C LEU A 336 3.35 11.99 -4.73
N GLU A 337 4.34 12.65 -4.14
CA GLU A 337 5.60 12.75 -4.85
C GLU A 337 6.18 11.33 -4.87
N SER A 338 6.54 10.87 -6.06
CA SER A 338 7.04 9.50 -6.26
C SER A 338 8.22 9.24 -5.32
N TRP A 339 7.98 8.45 -4.27
CA TRP A 339 8.95 8.06 -3.23
C TRP A 339 9.73 6.78 -3.60
N TRP A 340 9.42 6.24 -4.79
CA TRP A 340 10.25 5.31 -5.53
C TRP A 340 10.92 6.10 -6.66
N ASP A 341 12.21 5.88 -6.90
CA ASP A 341 12.72 6.05 -8.25
C ASP A 341 12.25 4.81 -9.00
N PRO A 342 11.33 4.94 -9.97
CA PRO A 342 10.94 3.84 -10.79
C PRO A 342 12.11 2.94 -11.17
N LYS A 343 11.97 1.60 -11.07
CA LYS A 343 12.70 0.80 -12.04
C LYS A 343 12.24 1.29 -13.40
N THR A 344 13.04 2.14 -14.04
CA THR A 344 12.88 2.41 -15.45
C THR A 344 12.94 1.05 -16.13
N PHE A 345 11.97 0.74 -16.99
CA PHE A 345 11.83 -0.53 -17.71
C PHE A 345 13.01 -0.88 -18.65
N GLY A 346 14.16 -0.24 -18.46
CA GLY A 346 15.20 -0.08 -19.47
C GLY A 346 14.73 0.85 -20.59
N GLU A 347 15.37 0.74 -21.75
CA GLU A 347 14.86 1.35 -22.97
C GLU A 347 13.56 0.65 -23.40
N MET A 348 12.48 1.42 -23.54
CA MET A 348 11.23 0.93 -24.12
C MET A 348 11.49 0.36 -25.51
N LYS A 349 10.83 -0.75 -25.83
CA LYS A 349 11.03 -1.45 -27.09
C LYS A 349 9.72 -1.54 -27.86
N GLU A 350 9.71 -1.16 -29.12
CA GLU A 350 8.53 -1.37 -29.97
C GLU A 350 8.29 -2.89 -30.13
N PRO A 351 7.07 -3.39 -29.86
CA PRO A 351 6.73 -4.80 -30.07
C PRO A 351 6.79 -5.17 -31.56
N MET A 352 6.82 -6.48 -31.84
CA MET A 352 6.63 -6.94 -33.21
C MET A 352 5.22 -6.57 -33.69
N ILE A 353 5.11 -6.02 -34.90
CA ILE A 353 3.84 -5.62 -35.50
C ILE A 353 3.55 -6.47 -36.74
N GLU A 354 2.46 -7.24 -36.70
CA GLU A 354 1.89 -7.89 -37.88
C GLU A 354 0.85 -6.95 -38.52
N THR A 355 0.87 -6.81 -39.84
CA THR A 355 -0.12 -6.02 -40.58
C THR A 355 -0.92 -6.95 -41.48
N SER A 356 -2.26 -6.85 -41.41
CA SER A 356 -3.16 -7.65 -42.25
C SER A 356 -2.92 -7.41 -43.75
N PRO A 357 -3.29 -8.36 -44.63
CA PRO A 357 -3.09 -8.21 -46.08
C PRO A 357 -3.76 -6.97 -46.70
N ASP A 358 -4.81 -6.44 -46.09
CA ASP A 358 -5.51 -5.23 -46.52
C ASP A 358 -4.93 -3.94 -45.93
N GLY A 359 -3.91 -4.04 -45.08
CA GLY A 359 -3.22 -2.92 -44.44
C GLY A 359 -3.99 -2.24 -43.31
N LYS A 360 -5.19 -2.73 -42.95
CA LYS A 360 -6.12 -2.03 -42.04
C LYS A 360 -6.01 -2.45 -40.58
N THR A 361 -5.55 -3.67 -40.32
CA THR A 361 -5.41 -4.22 -38.97
C THR A 361 -3.95 -4.38 -38.63
N LYS A 362 -3.57 -3.88 -37.46
CA LYS A 362 -2.24 -4.09 -36.88
C LYS A 362 -2.35 -4.93 -35.61
N THR A 363 -1.57 -5.99 -35.53
CA THR A 363 -1.45 -6.83 -34.33
C THR A 363 -0.09 -6.58 -33.69
N TYR A 364 -0.09 -6.13 -32.45
CA TYR A 364 1.10 -5.87 -31.65
C TYR A 364 1.35 -7.07 -30.73
N HIS A 365 2.49 -7.73 -30.89
CA HIS A 365 2.89 -8.90 -30.11
C HIS A 365 3.80 -8.50 -28.95
N VAL A 366 3.30 -8.67 -27.73
CA VAL A 366 3.98 -8.25 -26.50
C VAL A 366 4.54 -9.48 -25.81
N LYS A 367 5.87 -9.53 -25.68
CA LYS A 367 6.58 -10.65 -25.05
C LYS A 367 7.31 -10.25 -23.77
N THR A 368 7.57 -8.96 -23.60
CA THR A 368 8.39 -8.42 -22.51
C THR A 368 7.75 -7.18 -21.89
N ILE A 369 8.15 -6.88 -20.66
CA ILE A 369 7.67 -5.70 -19.94
C ILE A 369 8.06 -4.41 -20.68
N ALA A 370 9.23 -4.36 -21.32
CA ALA A 370 9.67 -3.19 -22.10
C ALA A 370 8.77 -2.91 -23.33
N GLU A 371 8.23 -3.96 -23.95
CA GLU A 371 7.26 -3.86 -25.04
C GLU A 371 5.87 -3.45 -24.53
N LEU A 372 5.48 -3.94 -23.36
CA LEU A 372 4.25 -3.52 -22.69
C LEU A 372 4.30 -2.05 -22.26
N ALA A 373 5.44 -1.59 -21.73
CA ALA A 373 5.67 -0.20 -21.35
C ALA A 373 5.64 0.73 -22.58
N TRP A 374 6.22 0.29 -23.71
CA TRP A 374 6.11 1.03 -24.97
C TRP A 374 4.66 1.27 -25.36
N LEU A 375 3.77 0.27 -25.19
CA LEU A 375 2.34 0.43 -25.45
C LEU A 375 1.69 1.48 -24.53
N SER A 376 1.98 1.46 -23.23
CA SER A 376 1.44 2.44 -22.28
C SER A 376 1.76 3.89 -22.65
N GLU A 377 2.96 4.13 -23.19
CA GLU A 377 3.37 5.47 -23.63
C GLU A 377 2.82 5.85 -25.02
N ASN A 378 2.77 4.91 -25.96
CA ASN A 378 2.45 5.20 -27.36
C ASN A 378 0.95 5.06 -27.70
N ALA A 379 0.16 4.44 -26.82
CA ALA A 379 -1.28 4.30 -27.00
C ALA A 379 -2.07 5.59 -26.78
N LYS A 380 -1.43 6.71 -26.41
CA LYS A 380 -2.08 7.99 -26.06
C LYS A 380 -2.13 9.00 -27.23
N GLY A 381 -3.27 9.66 -27.41
CA GLY A 381 -3.46 10.87 -28.25
C GLY A 381 -3.71 10.66 -29.75
N ALA A 382 -4.75 11.32 -30.31
CA ALA A 382 -5.24 11.16 -31.69
C ALA A 382 -4.22 11.42 -32.82
N GLU A 383 -3.06 12.00 -32.50
CA GLU A 383 -1.99 12.35 -33.44
C GLU A 383 -0.97 11.21 -33.66
N THR A 384 -0.98 10.14 -32.84
CA THR A 384 0.03 9.08 -32.94
C THR A 384 -0.31 8.05 -34.03
N PRO A 385 0.68 7.37 -34.64
CA PRO A 385 0.45 6.30 -35.62
C PRO A 385 -0.44 5.15 -35.11
N TRP A 386 -0.60 5.05 -33.78
CA TRP A 386 -1.51 4.13 -33.10
C TRP A 386 -2.95 4.30 -33.60
N TYR A 387 -3.47 5.53 -33.69
CA TYR A 387 -4.91 5.78 -33.86
C TYR A 387 -5.50 5.56 -35.26
N LYS A 388 -4.68 5.23 -36.28
CA LYS A 388 -5.13 5.20 -37.69
C LYS A 388 -5.66 3.83 -38.18
N ASN A 389 -5.48 2.74 -37.44
CA ASN A 389 -5.77 1.36 -37.86
C ASN A 389 -6.54 0.58 -36.79
N VAL A 390 -7.29 -0.47 -37.15
CA VAL A 390 -7.84 -1.43 -36.18
C VAL A 390 -6.68 -2.13 -35.47
N ARG A 391 -6.74 -2.27 -34.14
CA ARG A 391 -5.60 -2.72 -33.33
C ARG A 391 -5.94 -3.94 -32.50
N ASN A 392 -5.12 -4.96 -32.64
CA ASN A 392 -5.06 -6.08 -31.71
C ASN A 392 -3.76 -5.98 -30.93
N VAL A 393 -3.81 -6.21 -29.62
CA VAL A 393 -2.64 -6.49 -28.79
C VAL A 393 -2.76 -7.95 -28.39
N VAL A 394 -1.68 -8.71 -28.58
CA VAL A 394 -1.60 -10.12 -28.19
C VAL A 394 -0.42 -10.26 -27.24
N LEU A 395 -0.66 -10.84 -26.06
CA LEU A 395 0.44 -11.29 -25.21
C LEU A 395 0.95 -12.63 -25.73
N ASP A 396 2.27 -12.72 -25.88
CA ASP A 396 2.96 -13.95 -26.29
C ASP A 396 3.64 -14.66 -25.10
N ASN A 397 3.56 -14.08 -23.90
CA ASN A 397 4.20 -14.55 -22.68
C ASN A 397 3.50 -14.00 -21.44
N ASP A 398 3.68 -14.69 -20.30
CA ASP A 398 3.39 -14.13 -18.99
C ASP A 398 4.33 -12.97 -18.69
N LEU A 399 3.81 -11.94 -18.01
CA LEU A 399 4.54 -10.71 -17.67
C LEU A 399 4.47 -10.45 -16.17
N ASP A 400 5.61 -10.15 -15.55
CA ASP A 400 5.71 -9.83 -14.13
C ASP A 400 6.11 -8.36 -13.94
N LEU A 401 5.22 -7.56 -13.35
CA LEU A 401 5.45 -6.13 -13.08
C LEU A 401 6.04 -5.86 -11.69
N ASN A 402 6.64 -6.86 -11.03
CA ASN A 402 7.17 -6.69 -9.69
C ASN A 402 8.17 -5.52 -9.59
N GLY A 403 7.95 -4.65 -8.61
CA GLY A 403 8.75 -3.46 -8.36
C GLY A 403 8.53 -2.32 -9.37
N ILE A 404 7.42 -2.33 -10.11
CA ILE A 404 7.06 -1.33 -11.12
C ILE A 404 5.74 -0.67 -10.74
N ASN A 405 5.72 0.66 -10.56
CA ASN A 405 4.48 1.45 -10.60
C ASN A 405 4.00 1.51 -12.05
N TRP A 406 2.98 0.73 -12.33
CA TRP A 406 2.37 0.61 -13.64
C TRP A 406 1.71 1.92 -14.03
N LYS A 407 2.06 2.41 -15.23
CA LYS A 407 1.35 3.49 -15.89
C LYS A 407 0.22 2.88 -16.71
N PRO A 408 -1.06 3.16 -16.39
CA PRO A 408 -2.18 2.59 -17.14
C PRO A 408 -2.13 2.90 -18.64
N ILE A 409 -2.55 1.93 -19.46
CA ILE A 409 -2.71 2.14 -20.91
C ILE A 409 -4.00 2.95 -21.12
N ALA A 410 -3.84 4.21 -21.56
CA ALA A 410 -4.97 5.08 -21.83
C ALA A 410 -5.42 4.92 -23.29
N ILE A 411 -6.60 4.34 -23.51
CA ILE A 411 -7.22 4.15 -24.83
C ILE A 411 -8.37 5.15 -24.99
N TRP A 412 -8.40 5.88 -26.10
CA TRP A 412 -9.28 7.04 -26.30
C TRP A 412 -10.18 6.89 -27.53
N GLN A 413 -11.48 7.22 -27.39
CA GLN A 413 -12.42 7.68 -28.44
C GLN A 413 -12.64 6.74 -29.66
N PRO A 414 -13.77 6.87 -30.38
CA PRO A 414 -14.69 5.73 -30.52
C PRO A 414 -14.30 4.73 -31.61
N GLU A 415 -13.34 5.05 -32.47
CA GLU A 415 -12.90 4.11 -33.50
C GLU A 415 -11.43 4.30 -33.84
N PRO A 416 -10.76 3.20 -34.24
CA PRO A 416 -11.29 1.84 -34.25
C PRO A 416 -11.19 1.15 -32.89
N THR A 417 -12.11 0.22 -32.63
CA THR A 417 -12.09 -0.69 -31.46
C THR A 417 -10.72 -1.36 -31.32
N VAL A 418 -10.20 -1.37 -30.10
CA VAL A 418 -8.99 -2.10 -29.74
C VAL A 418 -9.39 -3.44 -29.14
N THR A 419 -8.70 -4.51 -29.50
CA THR A 419 -8.79 -5.80 -28.79
C THR A 419 -7.48 -6.06 -28.07
N PHE A 420 -7.54 -6.38 -26.78
CA PHE A 420 -6.43 -6.88 -26.01
C PHE A 420 -6.68 -8.37 -25.72
N ASP A 421 -5.96 -9.24 -26.41
CA ASP A 421 -5.99 -10.68 -26.24
C ASP A 421 -4.80 -11.09 -25.36
N GLY A 422 -5.07 -11.52 -24.13
CA GLY A 422 -4.05 -12.02 -23.23
C GLY A 422 -3.44 -13.34 -23.67
N GLY A 423 -3.95 -14.02 -24.71
CA GLY A 423 -3.35 -15.27 -25.20
C GLY A 423 -3.39 -16.41 -24.16
N ASN A 424 -4.22 -16.31 -23.13
CA ASN A 424 -4.24 -17.12 -21.91
C ASN A 424 -3.01 -16.93 -21.00
N HIS A 425 -2.31 -15.82 -21.14
CA HIS A 425 -1.19 -15.44 -20.29
C HIS A 425 -1.63 -14.64 -19.06
N THR A 426 -0.73 -14.61 -18.07
CA THR A 426 -0.90 -13.87 -16.83
C THR A 426 -0.03 -12.62 -16.82
N ILE A 427 -0.60 -11.51 -16.33
CA ILE A 427 0.18 -10.34 -15.90
C ILE A 427 0.11 -10.27 -14.37
N SER A 428 1.27 -10.41 -13.71
CA SER A 428 1.38 -10.46 -12.25
C SER A 428 1.98 -9.19 -11.64
N ASN A 429 1.71 -8.96 -10.35
CA ASN A 429 2.33 -7.94 -9.52
C ASN A 429 2.10 -6.50 -10.01
N VAL A 430 0.89 -6.22 -10.53
CA VAL A 430 0.51 -4.90 -11.01
C VAL A 430 0.36 -3.95 -9.82
N ARG A 431 1.19 -2.89 -9.75
CA ARG A 431 1.06 -1.85 -8.72
C ARG A 431 0.70 -0.52 -9.36
N ILE A 432 -0.39 0.11 -8.92
CA ILE A 432 -0.80 1.42 -9.41
C ILE A 432 -0.95 2.35 -8.21
N ASN A 433 -0.05 3.32 -8.10
CA ASN A 433 -0.13 4.42 -7.15
C ASN A 433 -0.66 5.65 -7.91
N SER A 434 -1.96 5.91 -7.81
CA SER A 434 -2.61 7.02 -8.51
C SER A 434 -2.79 8.23 -7.58
N TRP A 435 -2.02 9.29 -7.81
CA TRP A 435 -2.27 10.60 -7.23
C TRP A 435 -2.56 11.58 -8.34
N ASN A 436 -3.80 12.06 -8.41
CA ASN A 436 -4.10 13.37 -9.00
C ASN A 436 -5.36 13.87 -8.32
N GLY A 437 -5.28 15.04 -7.68
CA GLY A 437 -6.41 15.76 -7.09
C GLY A 437 -7.44 16.27 -8.11
N THR A 438 -7.72 15.49 -9.15
CA THR A 438 -8.75 15.75 -10.16
C THR A 438 -9.92 14.82 -9.91
N ASN A 439 -11.08 15.40 -9.61
CA ASN A 439 -12.35 14.66 -9.53
C ASN A 439 -12.58 13.92 -10.87
N GLN A 440 -13.00 12.65 -10.83
CA GLN A 440 -13.49 11.82 -11.96
C GLN A 440 -12.48 11.01 -12.80
N ALA A 441 -11.30 10.67 -12.30
CA ALA A 441 -10.39 9.75 -12.99
C ALA A 441 -10.80 8.27 -12.86
N GLY A 442 -10.55 7.47 -13.91
CA GLY A 442 -10.78 6.03 -13.95
C GLY A 442 -9.45 5.24 -13.99
N VAL A 443 -9.23 4.38 -13.00
CA VAL A 443 -7.94 3.71 -12.75
C VAL A 443 -8.06 2.18 -12.82
N GLY A 444 -7.10 1.55 -13.47
CA GLY A 444 -6.94 0.10 -13.61
C GLY A 444 -5.71 -0.19 -14.47
N PHE A 445 -5.50 -1.45 -14.86
CA PHE A 445 -4.46 -1.79 -15.83
C PHE A 445 -4.61 -0.97 -17.14
N PHE A 446 -5.86 -0.75 -17.55
CA PHE A 446 -6.29 0.22 -18.53
C PHE A 446 -6.94 1.43 -17.84
N GLY A 447 -6.70 2.62 -18.37
CA GLY A 447 -7.31 3.85 -17.85
C GLY A 447 -6.39 5.06 -17.97
N ASP A 448 -6.85 6.17 -17.39
CA ASP A 448 -6.04 7.39 -17.28
C ASP A 448 -6.28 8.04 -15.90
N PRO A 449 -5.27 8.04 -15.01
CA PRO A 449 -5.39 8.65 -13.69
C PRO A 449 -5.39 10.18 -13.73
N THR A 450 -5.22 10.82 -14.89
CA THR A 450 -5.06 12.28 -15.02
C THR A 450 -6.29 13.00 -15.57
N ASN A 451 -7.32 12.29 -16.04
CA ASN A 451 -8.34 12.94 -16.85
C ASN A 451 -9.77 12.39 -16.72
N SER A 452 -10.74 13.32 -16.65
CA SER A 452 -12.08 13.18 -16.05
C SER A 452 -13.21 12.80 -17.00
N GLY A 453 -12.95 12.22 -18.18
CA GLY A 453 -14.02 12.10 -19.17
C GLY A 453 -13.82 11.11 -20.31
N TYR A 454 -12.89 10.16 -20.19
CA TYR A 454 -12.49 9.35 -21.35
C TYR A 454 -12.94 7.90 -21.25
N VAL A 455 -13.79 7.59 -22.22
CA VAL A 455 -14.48 6.33 -22.50
C VAL A 455 -13.55 5.46 -23.34
N ALA A 456 -12.99 4.40 -22.76
CA ALA A 456 -12.24 3.40 -23.49
C ALA A 456 -13.22 2.39 -24.09
N THR A 457 -13.32 2.32 -25.43
CA THR A 457 -13.97 1.19 -26.12
C THR A 457 -12.93 0.11 -26.40
N LEU A 458 -12.88 -0.91 -25.55
CA LEU A 458 -11.86 -1.95 -25.54
C LEU A 458 -12.51 -3.32 -25.36
N ASN A 459 -12.12 -4.27 -26.21
CA ASN A 459 -12.44 -5.68 -25.97
C ASN A 459 -11.24 -6.34 -25.27
N ILE A 460 -11.46 -7.01 -24.16
CA ILE A 460 -10.42 -7.72 -23.40
C ILE A 460 -10.77 -9.20 -23.40
N LYS A 461 -9.82 -10.08 -23.72
CA LYS A 461 -10.08 -11.51 -23.63
C LYS A 461 -8.86 -12.35 -23.25
N ASN A 462 -9.11 -13.54 -22.72
CA ASN A 462 -8.09 -14.57 -22.45
C ASN A 462 -6.94 -14.05 -21.57
N LEU A 463 -7.23 -13.30 -20.51
CA LEU A 463 -6.22 -12.63 -19.69
C LEU A 463 -6.42 -12.95 -18.21
N THR A 464 -5.33 -13.28 -17.52
CA THR A 464 -5.32 -13.28 -16.05
C THR A 464 -4.53 -12.07 -15.54
N LEU A 465 -5.12 -11.28 -14.63
CA LEU A 465 -4.35 -10.35 -13.79
C LEU A 465 -4.21 -10.94 -12.39
N ASP A 466 -3.00 -10.92 -11.85
CA ASP A 466 -2.66 -11.52 -10.56
C ASP A 466 -1.88 -10.53 -9.68
N ASN A 467 -2.17 -10.48 -8.37
CA ASN A 467 -1.55 -9.59 -7.39
C ASN A 467 -1.61 -8.12 -7.83
N VAL A 468 -2.83 -7.61 -7.96
CA VAL A 468 -3.09 -6.23 -8.40
C VAL A 468 -3.31 -5.35 -7.17
N VAL A 469 -2.51 -4.30 -7.01
CA VAL A 469 -2.70 -3.31 -5.94
C VAL A 469 -2.94 -1.93 -6.54
N ILE A 470 -4.07 -1.32 -6.19
CA ILE A 470 -4.43 0.04 -6.58
C ILE A 470 -4.58 0.90 -5.33
N ASN A 471 -3.66 1.85 -5.17
CA ASN A 471 -3.63 2.80 -4.07
C ASN A 471 -3.85 4.22 -4.61
N GLY A 472 -4.79 4.97 -4.05
CA GLY A 472 -4.95 6.40 -4.37
C GLY A 472 -6.39 6.92 -4.37
N VAL A 473 -6.55 8.23 -4.64
CA VAL A 473 -7.86 8.89 -4.72
C VAL A 473 -8.32 8.91 -6.18
N SER A 474 -9.29 8.06 -6.54
CA SER A 474 -9.91 8.07 -7.87
C SER A 474 -11.43 7.94 -7.76
N SER A 475 -12.17 8.41 -8.76
CA SER A 475 -13.63 8.21 -8.75
C SER A 475 -14.01 6.80 -9.16
N TRP A 476 -13.26 6.15 -10.05
CA TRP A 476 -13.56 4.78 -10.46
C TRP A 476 -12.32 3.92 -10.50
N SER A 477 -12.41 2.72 -9.92
CA SER A 477 -11.29 1.77 -9.88
C SER A 477 -11.71 0.34 -10.14
N GLY A 478 -10.88 -0.39 -10.88
CA GLY A 478 -10.91 -1.85 -10.96
C GLY A 478 -9.66 -2.41 -11.60
N ALA A 479 -9.34 -3.69 -11.35
CA ALA A 479 -8.09 -4.29 -11.79
C ALA A 479 -7.86 -4.15 -13.30
N LEU A 480 -8.90 -4.37 -14.12
CA LEU A 480 -8.83 -4.12 -15.56
C LEU A 480 -8.97 -2.63 -15.87
N ALA A 481 -10.03 -1.98 -15.37
CA ALA A 481 -10.32 -0.59 -15.69
C ALA A 481 -11.22 0.09 -14.65
N GLY A 482 -11.04 1.39 -14.48
CA GLY A 482 -11.94 2.21 -13.70
C GLY A 482 -13.24 2.54 -14.43
N ASN A 483 -13.16 3.06 -15.66
CA ASN A 483 -14.32 3.42 -16.49
C ASN A 483 -14.23 2.70 -17.85
N PHE A 484 -15.19 1.84 -18.15
CA PHE A 484 -15.07 0.82 -19.18
C PHE A 484 -16.26 0.75 -20.15
N TYR A 485 -15.95 0.60 -21.44
CA TYR A 485 -16.88 0.32 -22.53
C TYR A 485 -16.29 -0.81 -23.39
N GLY A 486 -17.07 -1.83 -23.70
CA GLY A 486 -16.64 -2.95 -24.55
C GLY A 486 -16.88 -4.30 -23.89
N ASP A 487 -16.39 -5.35 -24.54
CA ASP A 487 -16.60 -6.72 -24.07
C ASP A 487 -15.41 -7.25 -23.26
N VAL A 488 -15.69 -8.05 -22.23
CA VAL A 488 -14.67 -8.83 -21.51
C VAL A 488 -15.03 -10.31 -21.58
N GLU A 489 -14.11 -11.15 -22.06
CA GLU A 489 -14.36 -12.58 -22.26
C GLU A 489 -13.20 -13.47 -21.78
N ASN A 490 -13.47 -14.51 -20.99
CA ASN A 490 -12.45 -15.47 -20.53
C ASN A 490 -11.31 -14.78 -19.76
N CYS A 491 -11.66 -13.88 -18.83
CA CYS A 491 -10.68 -13.14 -18.03
C CYS A 491 -10.82 -13.44 -16.55
N THR A 492 -9.68 -13.56 -15.86
CA THR A 492 -9.64 -13.73 -14.40
C THR A 492 -8.86 -12.58 -13.77
N VAL A 493 -9.37 -12.02 -12.68
CA VAL A 493 -8.59 -11.13 -11.80
C VAL A 493 -8.46 -11.80 -10.44
N LYS A 494 -7.26 -11.89 -9.89
CA LYS A 494 -7.06 -12.52 -8.59
C LYS A 494 -6.03 -11.84 -7.71
N HIS A 495 -6.19 -11.98 -6.39
CA HIS A 495 -5.40 -11.27 -5.39
C HIS A 495 -5.42 -9.76 -5.66
N VAL A 496 -6.63 -9.17 -5.68
CA VAL A 496 -6.84 -7.76 -6.02
C VAL A 496 -7.06 -6.95 -4.75
N PHE A 497 -6.22 -5.94 -4.52
CA PHE A 497 -6.28 -5.04 -3.38
C PHE A 497 -6.52 -3.61 -3.87
N ILE A 498 -7.70 -3.06 -3.59
CA ILE A 498 -8.04 -1.68 -3.97
C ILE A 498 -8.31 -0.89 -2.71
N HIS A 499 -7.45 0.09 -2.44
CA HIS A 499 -7.63 1.03 -1.34
C HIS A 499 -7.77 2.44 -1.89
N ASN A 500 -9.01 2.94 -1.86
CA ASN A 500 -9.35 4.29 -2.30
C ASN A 500 -9.48 5.20 -1.07
N ASN A 501 -8.69 6.29 -0.98
CA ASN A 501 -8.61 7.17 0.20
C ASN A 501 -9.45 8.47 -0.01
N ASP A 502 -10.02 9.04 1.05
CA ASP A 502 -11.07 10.10 1.03
C ASP A 502 -10.58 11.51 1.34
N TYR A 503 -9.35 11.86 0.98
CA TYR A 503 -8.80 13.07 1.58
C TYR A 503 -9.26 14.40 0.96
N ASN A 504 -9.99 14.44 -0.17
CA ASN A 504 -10.30 15.76 -0.75
C ASN A 504 -11.45 15.80 -1.75
N ILE A 505 -12.69 15.58 -1.30
CA ILE A 505 -13.87 15.89 -2.12
C ILE A 505 -14.70 17.00 -1.47
N ASP A 506 -14.12 18.20 -1.37
CA ASP A 506 -14.84 19.46 -1.10
C ASP A 506 -15.88 19.82 -2.20
N SER A 507 -16.07 18.98 -3.23
CA SER A 507 -16.86 19.34 -4.42
C SER A 507 -17.64 18.20 -5.08
N ASN A 508 -18.31 17.35 -4.27
CA ASN A 508 -19.36 16.36 -4.64
C ASN A 508 -18.92 14.87 -4.53
N PRO A 509 -18.95 14.25 -3.32
CA PRO A 509 -18.55 12.86 -3.04
C PRO A 509 -19.47 11.76 -3.67
N THR A 510 -20.30 12.09 -4.65
CA THR A 510 -21.47 11.27 -5.04
C THR A 510 -21.23 10.20 -6.13
N VAL A 511 -19.98 9.96 -6.56
CA VAL A 511 -19.71 9.12 -7.76
C VAL A 511 -18.57 8.10 -7.62
N ILE A 512 -18.07 7.82 -6.41
CA ILE A 512 -17.01 6.80 -6.25
C ILE A 512 -17.57 5.39 -6.51
N ARG A 513 -17.07 4.66 -7.52
CA ARG A 513 -17.52 3.29 -7.84
C ARG A 513 -16.32 2.38 -8.03
N ILE A 514 -16.24 1.33 -7.22
CA ILE A 514 -15.06 0.46 -7.17
C ILE A 514 -15.50 -0.98 -7.43
N GLY A 515 -14.90 -1.62 -8.42
CA GLY A 515 -15.10 -3.02 -8.72
C GLY A 515 -13.80 -3.79 -8.64
N GLY A 516 -13.81 -5.05 -8.21
CA GLY A 516 -12.58 -5.85 -8.25
C GLY A 516 -12.03 -6.00 -9.67
N MET A 517 -12.90 -6.14 -10.67
CA MET A 517 -12.51 -6.18 -12.09
C MET A 517 -12.69 -4.82 -12.78
N ILE A 518 -13.88 -4.21 -12.66
CA ILE A 518 -14.23 -2.94 -13.33
C ILE A 518 -14.94 -1.99 -12.39
N GLY A 519 -14.49 -0.72 -12.32
CA GLY A 519 -15.15 0.32 -11.52
C GLY A 519 -16.56 0.66 -12.02
N VAL A 520 -16.68 1.11 -13.28
CA VAL A 520 -17.94 1.44 -13.96
C VAL A 520 -17.96 0.79 -15.33
N HIS A 521 -19.01 0.02 -15.59
CA HIS A 521 -19.26 -0.59 -16.89
C HIS A 521 -20.43 0.11 -17.60
N ASN A 522 -20.20 0.64 -18.80
CA ASN A 522 -21.17 1.50 -19.49
C ASN A 522 -21.86 0.86 -20.71
N SER A 523 -21.16 -0.05 -21.41
CA SER A 523 -21.68 -0.76 -22.58
C SER A 523 -20.87 -2.03 -22.86
N GLY A 524 -21.50 -3.03 -23.46
CA GLY A 524 -20.86 -4.30 -23.82
C GLY A 524 -21.38 -5.45 -22.97
N SER A 525 -20.62 -6.53 -22.89
CA SER A 525 -20.94 -7.73 -22.12
C SER A 525 -19.72 -8.29 -21.40
N ILE A 526 -19.97 -9.06 -20.35
CA ILE A 526 -18.92 -9.77 -19.61
C ILE A 526 -19.28 -11.25 -19.60
N LYS A 527 -18.36 -12.10 -20.08
CA LYS A 527 -18.62 -13.53 -20.27
C LYS A 527 -17.47 -14.38 -19.78
N ASN A 528 -17.75 -15.47 -19.06
CA ASN A 528 -16.73 -16.39 -18.56
C ASN A 528 -15.61 -15.67 -17.78
N CYS A 529 -16.00 -14.72 -16.91
CA CYS A 529 -15.06 -13.88 -16.19
C CYS A 529 -15.13 -14.11 -14.70
N HIS A 530 -13.98 -14.18 -14.05
CA HIS A 530 -13.87 -14.64 -12.67
C HIS A 530 -13.04 -13.65 -11.84
N ALA A 531 -13.45 -13.44 -10.59
CA ALA A 531 -12.70 -12.67 -9.61
C ALA A 531 -12.42 -13.54 -8.38
N GLU A 532 -11.16 -13.65 -7.97
CA GLU A 532 -10.74 -14.51 -6.86
C GLU A 532 -9.89 -13.73 -5.86
N ASP A 533 -10.18 -13.84 -4.56
CA ASP A 533 -9.48 -13.09 -3.51
C ASP A 533 -9.43 -11.57 -3.76
N ILE A 534 -10.58 -10.92 -3.58
CA ILE A 534 -10.78 -9.50 -3.83
C ILE A 534 -10.91 -8.73 -2.52
N ASN A 535 -9.97 -7.83 -2.23
CA ASN A 535 -10.02 -6.94 -1.08
C ASN A 535 -10.24 -5.49 -1.53
N ILE A 536 -11.35 -4.89 -1.13
CA ILE A 536 -11.68 -3.51 -1.51
C ILE A 536 -12.05 -2.71 -0.27
N LYS A 537 -11.33 -1.62 -0.03
CA LYS A 537 -11.67 -0.58 0.94
C LYS A 537 -11.96 0.72 0.18
N GLY A 538 -13.18 1.25 0.32
CA GLY A 538 -13.55 2.47 -0.40
C GLY A 538 -14.80 3.18 0.10
N PHE A 539 -15.07 4.36 -0.48
CA PHE A 539 -15.91 5.36 0.17
C PHE A 539 -17.38 5.46 -0.25
N HIS A 540 -17.85 4.65 -1.22
CA HIS A 540 -19.23 4.78 -1.70
C HIS A 540 -19.83 3.44 -2.18
N SER A 541 -19.73 3.09 -3.47
CA SER A 541 -20.28 1.83 -3.97
C SER A 541 -19.23 0.85 -4.43
N ILE A 542 -19.38 -0.39 -3.99
CA ILE A 542 -18.38 -1.43 -4.17
C ILE A 542 -19.04 -2.70 -4.71
N GLY A 543 -18.44 -3.29 -5.74
CA GLY A 543 -18.77 -4.64 -6.18
C GLY A 543 -17.53 -5.51 -6.25
N ALA A 544 -17.60 -6.80 -5.87
CA ALA A 544 -16.40 -7.62 -5.99
C ALA A 544 -16.01 -7.89 -7.45
N LEU A 545 -16.99 -7.92 -8.39
CA LEU A 545 -16.69 -7.93 -9.82
C LEU A 545 -16.81 -6.52 -10.42
N ILE A 546 -17.99 -5.89 -10.31
CA ILE A 546 -18.33 -4.62 -10.96
C ILE A 546 -18.81 -3.59 -9.94
N GLY A 547 -18.15 -2.45 -9.84
CA GLY A 547 -18.51 -1.40 -8.88
C GLY A 547 -19.86 -0.76 -9.22
N SER A 548 -20.05 -0.35 -10.47
CA SER A 548 -21.30 0.19 -10.96
C SER A 548 -21.56 -0.12 -12.42
N VAL A 549 -22.84 -0.08 -12.76
CA VAL A 549 -23.32 -0.07 -14.13
C VAL A 549 -24.00 1.27 -14.42
N ALA A 550 -23.43 2.06 -15.32
CA ALA A 550 -23.89 3.41 -15.68
C ALA A 550 -24.17 3.46 -17.19
N HIS A 551 -25.44 3.36 -17.57
CA HIS A 551 -25.81 2.90 -18.92
C HIS A 551 -26.07 3.97 -19.97
N GLU A 552 -25.80 3.60 -21.23
CA GLU A 552 -26.59 3.97 -22.43
C GLU A 552 -27.32 2.76 -23.09
N ALA A 553 -26.98 1.51 -22.74
CA ALA A 553 -27.51 0.27 -23.36
C ALA A 553 -27.77 -0.88 -22.35
N ASN A 554 -28.50 -1.92 -22.75
CA ASN A 554 -28.68 -3.15 -21.95
C ASN A 554 -27.36 -3.93 -21.85
N ILE A 555 -27.06 -4.53 -20.69
CA ILE A 555 -25.80 -5.25 -20.43
C ILE A 555 -26.11 -6.65 -19.89
N THR A 556 -25.31 -7.63 -20.30
CA THR A 556 -25.40 -9.02 -19.83
C THR A 556 -24.08 -9.48 -19.25
N TYR A 557 -24.13 -10.07 -18.06
CA TYR A 557 -23.05 -10.84 -17.44
C TYR A 557 -23.43 -12.31 -17.48
N GLU A 558 -22.62 -13.12 -18.15
CA GLU A 558 -22.90 -14.53 -18.42
C GLU A 558 -21.75 -15.39 -17.90
N ASN A 559 -22.08 -16.41 -17.10
CA ASN A 559 -21.09 -17.36 -16.56
C ASN A 559 -19.92 -16.66 -15.84
N CYS A 560 -20.24 -15.69 -14.97
CA CYS A 560 -19.24 -14.94 -14.21
C CYS A 560 -19.26 -15.36 -12.74
N SER A 561 -18.10 -15.39 -12.08
CA SER A 561 -18.06 -15.75 -10.66
C SER A 561 -17.15 -14.87 -9.81
N VAL A 562 -17.45 -14.85 -8.51
CA VAL A 562 -16.59 -14.30 -7.48
C VAL A 562 -16.34 -15.37 -6.42
N ASP A 563 -15.07 -15.67 -6.12
CA ASP A 563 -14.70 -16.59 -5.05
C ASP A 563 -13.69 -15.95 -4.09
N GLY A 564 -14.15 -15.61 -2.89
CA GLY A 564 -13.33 -14.93 -1.89
C GLY A 564 -13.29 -13.43 -2.14
N ALA A 565 -14.01 -12.66 -1.35
CA ALA A 565 -13.89 -11.21 -1.38
C ALA A 565 -14.23 -10.56 -0.05
N SER A 566 -13.38 -9.62 0.40
CA SER A 566 -13.61 -8.76 1.56
C SER A 566 -13.87 -7.33 1.08
N LEU A 567 -15.11 -6.87 1.25
CA LEU A 567 -15.56 -5.57 0.76
C LEU A 567 -15.88 -4.66 1.94
N TRP A 568 -15.14 -3.56 2.05
CA TRP A 568 -15.29 -2.58 3.12
C TRP A 568 -15.71 -1.22 2.58
N VAL A 569 -16.93 -0.79 2.92
CA VAL A 569 -17.46 0.54 2.59
C VAL A 569 -17.42 1.45 3.82
N THR A 570 -16.75 2.60 3.69
CA THR A 570 -16.68 3.66 4.73
C THR A 570 -17.16 4.99 4.15
N ALA A 571 -18.24 5.60 4.62
CA ALA A 571 -18.71 6.85 4.01
C ALA A 571 -19.24 7.88 5.03
N PRO A 572 -18.97 9.19 4.83
CA PRO A 572 -19.48 10.26 5.71
C PRO A 572 -21.00 10.22 5.88
N SER A 573 -21.48 10.79 6.98
CA SER A 573 -22.91 10.97 7.21
C SER A 573 -23.51 11.94 6.19
N GLY A 574 -24.49 11.50 5.38
CA GLY A 574 -25.23 12.38 4.47
C GLY A 574 -24.84 12.31 2.98
N VAL A 575 -23.82 11.52 2.62
CA VAL A 575 -23.55 11.13 1.23
C VAL A 575 -24.55 10.02 0.82
N GLY A 576 -25.00 10.03 -0.44
CA GLY A 576 -26.10 9.20 -0.97
C GLY A 576 -25.95 7.67 -0.84
N GLN A 577 -26.88 6.92 -1.43
CA GLN A 577 -27.04 5.46 -1.23
C GLN A 577 -25.72 4.66 -1.34
N LYS A 578 -25.34 4.04 -0.22
CA LYS A 578 -24.15 3.18 -0.05
C LYS A 578 -24.55 1.76 -0.46
N GLN A 579 -23.92 1.21 -1.49
CA GLN A 579 -24.36 -0.06 -2.07
C GLN A 579 -23.18 -0.99 -2.29
N ILE A 580 -23.34 -2.22 -1.80
CA ILE A 580 -22.32 -3.25 -1.79
C ILE A 580 -22.92 -4.53 -2.38
N GLY A 581 -22.21 -5.18 -3.30
CA GLY A 581 -22.69 -6.42 -3.92
C GLY A 581 -21.55 -7.35 -4.30
N SER A 582 -21.79 -8.66 -4.30
CA SER A 582 -20.76 -9.61 -4.73
C SER A 582 -20.46 -9.47 -6.21
N ILE A 583 -21.46 -9.41 -7.09
CA ILE A 583 -21.21 -9.22 -8.54
C ILE A 583 -21.29 -7.74 -8.89
N VAL A 584 -22.39 -7.07 -8.52
CA VAL A 584 -22.63 -5.66 -8.91
C VAL A 584 -22.87 -4.79 -7.69
N GLY A 585 -22.05 -3.77 -7.48
CA GLY A 585 -22.27 -2.82 -6.38
C GLY A 585 -23.57 -2.03 -6.55
N VAL A 586 -23.70 -1.28 -7.65
CA VAL A 586 -24.87 -0.45 -7.96
C VAL A 586 -25.21 -0.38 -9.44
N ASN A 587 -26.49 -0.47 -9.77
CA ASN A 587 -26.98 -0.03 -11.07
C ASN A 587 -27.54 1.40 -10.97
N VAL A 588 -26.90 2.36 -11.64
CA VAL A 588 -27.37 3.76 -11.69
C VAL A 588 -28.09 4.11 -13.00
N GLY A 589 -28.10 3.20 -13.99
CA GLY A 589 -28.74 3.46 -15.28
C GLY A 589 -30.21 3.06 -15.35
N THR A 590 -30.87 3.47 -16.43
CA THR A 590 -32.30 3.20 -16.69
C THR A 590 -32.54 1.94 -17.53
N LYS A 591 -31.49 1.18 -17.84
CA LYS A 591 -31.49 0.02 -18.74
C LYS A 591 -31.34 -1.29 -17.97
N THR A 592 -31.62 -2.40 -18.65
CA THR A 592 -31.62 -3.72 -18.04
C THR A 592 -30.20 -4.27 -17.89
N VAL A 593 -29.90 -4.79 -16.69
CA VAL A 593 -28.73 -5.64 -16.42
C VAL A 593 -29.22 -7.07 -16.24
N THR A 594 -28.69 -8.00 -17.03
CA THR A 594 -28.97 -9.43 -16.89
C THR A 594 -27.78 -10.14 -16.29
N LEU A 595 -27.97 -10.80 -15.15
CA LEU A 595 -27.02 -11.75 -14.56
C LEU A 595 -27.50 -13.16 -14.92
N LYS A 596 -26.73 -13.87 -15.74
CA LYS A 596 -27.05 -15.22 -16.21
C LYS A 596 -25.93 -16.18 -15.82
N ASP A 597 -26.27 -17.29 -15.19
CA ASP A 597 -25.30 -18.31 -14.75
C ASP A 597 -24.16 -17.71 -13.88
N CYS A 598 -24.44 -16.65 -13.12
CA CYS A 598 -23.44 -15.98 -12.29
C CYS A 598 -23.42 -16.55 -10.87
N SER A 599 -22.25 -16.58 -10.23
CA SER A 599 -22.12 -17.10 -8.86
C SER A 599 -21.21 -16.31 -7.94
N SER A 600 -21.49 -16.34 -6.64
CA SER A 600 -20.56 -15.80 -5.63
C SER A 600 -20.45 -16.67 -4.38
N SER A 601 -19.22 -16.82 -3.86
CA SER A 601 -18.89 -17.57 -2.65
C SER A 601 -17.82 -16.88 -1.82
N ASN A 602 -17.75 -17.22 -0.53
CA ASN A 602 -16.71 -16.76 0.40
C ASN A 602 -16.63 -15.22 0.50
N MET A 603 -17.79 -14.59 0.63
CA MET A 603 -17.93 -13.14 0.71
C MET A 603 -17.88 -12.66 2.16
N GLU A 604 -17.18 -11.57 2.40
CA GLU A 604 -17.17 -10.80 3.64
C GLU A 604 -17.55 -9.34 3.32
N TYR A 605 -18.54 -8.81 4.04
CA TYR A 605 -19.02 -7.45 3.88
C TYR A 605 -18.81 -6.67 5.18
N LYS A 606 -18.12 -5.53 5.11
CA LYS A 606 -17.91 -4.60 6.21
C LYS A 606 -18.47 -3.25 5.84
N VAL A 607 -19.38 -2.72 6.67
CA VAL A 607 -20.01 -1.42 6.42
C VAL A 607 -19.93 -0.57 7.67
N GLY A 608 -19.36 0.64 7.55
CA GLY A 608 -19.16 1.54 8.67
C GLY A 608 -19.47 3.01 8.34
N PRO A 609 -20.09 3.79 9.24
CA PRO A 609 -20.07 5.24 9.17
C PRO A 609 -18.63 5.79 9.24
N TYR A 610 -18.41 6.91 8.57
CA TYR A 610 -17.22 7.75 8.74
C TYR A 610 -17.58 8.93 9.64
N ASP A 611 -16.79 9.11 10.70
CA ASP A 611 -16.95 10.23 11.62
C ASP A 611 -16.31 11.50 11.02
N GLU A 612 -17.11 12.48 10.63
CA GLU A 612 -16.61 13.77 10.11
C GLU A 612 -15.90 14.61 11.19
N GLU A 613 -16.21 14.45 12.48
CA GLU A 613 -15.57 15.18 13.58
C GLU A 613 -14.22 14.56 13.98
N ASN A 614 -14.11 13.24 13.89
CA ASN A 614 -12.92 12.50 14.36
C ASN A 614 -12.05 11.91 13.25
N GLY A 615 -12.47 11.98 11.98
CA GLY A 615 -11.70 11.50 10.83
C GLY A 615 -11.52 9.98 10.77
N THR A 616 -12.32 9.21 11.53
CA THR A 616 -12.14 7.75 11.69
C THR A 616 -13.40 6.97 11.32
N PRO A 617 -13.30 5.88 10.52
CA PRO A 617 -14.40 4.95 10.31
C PRO A 617 -14.63 4.03 11.51
N TYR A 618 -15.89 3.69 11.81
CA TYR A 618 -16.25 2.69 12.83
C TYR A 618 -17.32 1.72 12.33
N ILE A 619 -17.36 0.49 12.85
CA ILE A 619 -18.24 -0.61 12.38
C ILE A 619 -19.60 -0.53 13.08
N LEU A 620 -20.71 -0.62 12.33
CA LEU A 620 -22.03 -0.86 12.92
C LEU A 620 -22.37 -2.35 12.86
N VAL A 621 -22.71 -2.94 14.01
CA VAL A 621 -23.17 -4.33 14.12
C VAL A 621 -24.61 -4.43 13.58
N SER A 622 -24.87 -5.41 12.72
CA SER A 622 -26.22 -5.71 12.21
C SER A 622 -27.20 -5.97 13.36
N GLY A 623 -28.26 -5.16 13.48
CA GLY A 623 -29.35 -5.43 14.44
C GLY A 623 -29.99 -4.23 15.12
N GLU A 624 -29.49 -3.00 14.98
CA GLU A 624 -30.20 -1.83 15.49
C GLU A 624 -31.40 -1.47 14.60
N GLU A 625 -32.59 -1.42 15.20
CA GLU A 625 -33.84 -1.03 14.52
C GLU A 625 -33.71 0.38 13.93
N GLY A 626 -33.46 0.44 12.61
CA GLY A 626 -33.29 1.67 11.84
C GLY A 626 -32.29 1.61 10.69
N THR A 627 -31.49 0.53 10.58
CA THR A 627 -30.29 0.44 9.72
C THR A 627 -30.47 -0.30 8.38
N LYS A 628 -31.69 -0.36 7.82
CA LYS A 628 -32.02 -1.20 6.64
C LYS A 628 -31.38 -0.80 5.29
N ASP A 629 -30.64 0.31 5.21
CA ASP A 629 -30.21 0.91 3.93
C ASP A 629 -28.76 0.61 3.52
N TYR A 630 -28.04 -0.27 4.24
CA TYR A 630 -26.57 -0.38 4.10
C TYR A 630 -26.00 -1.77 3.75
N GLY A 631 -26.79 -2.85 3.89
CA GLY A 631 -26.37 -4.21 3.51
C GLY A 631 -26.70 -4.56 2.05
N PRO A 632 -26.14 -5.64 1.48
CA PRO A 632 -26.54 -6.11 0.16
C PRO A 632 -28.05 -6.42 0.14
N GLN A 633 -28.83 -5.73 -0.69
CA GLN A 633 -30.26 -6.01 -0.81
C GLN A 633 -30.55 -7.35 -1.51
N HIS A 634 -29.54 -7.93 -2.17
CA HIS A 634 -29.55 -9.26 -2.73
C HIS A 634 -28.14 -9.84 -2.66
N ALA A 635 -28.03 -11.16 -2.58
CA ALA A 635 -26.77 -11.88 -2.48
C ALA A 635 -25.85 -11.77 -3.72
N LEU A 636 -26.25 -11.01 -4.75
CA LEU A 636 -25.50 -10.77 -5.99
C LEU A 636 -25.34 -9.28 -6.35
N TYR A 637 -26.17 -8.40 -5.79
CA TYR A 637 -26.17 -6.97 -6.14
C TYR A 637 -26.63 -6.08 -4.97
N GLY A 638 -26.12 -4.85 -4.92
CA GLY A 638 -26.32 -3.96 -3.76
C GLY A 638 -27.68 -3.26 -3.65
N ASN A 639 -28.35 -2.92 -4.76
CA ASN A 639 -29.71 -2.36 -4.74
C ASN A 639 -30.53 -2.88 -5.93
N LYS A 640 -31.83 -3.05 -5.73
CA LYS A 640 -32.79 -3.45 -6.76
C LYS A 640 -33.54 -2.25 -7.35
N PRO A 641 -33.06 -1.59 -8.42
CA PRO A 641 -34.00 -0.94 -9.33
C PRO A 641 -34.75 -2.01 -10.13
N ASP A 642 -35.93 -1.69 -10.68
CA ASP A 642 -36.82 -2.59 -11.45
C ASP A 642 -36.18 -3.24 -12.72
N ASN A 643 -34.89 -3.00 -12.95
CA ASN A 643 -34.17 -3.30 -14.20
C ASN A 643 -32.99 -4.29 -14.03
N ILE A 644 -32.88 -5.04 -12.93
CA ILE A 644 -31.94 -6.18 -12.86
C ILE A 644 -32.73 -7.49 -13.01
N THR A 645 -32.31 -8.33 -13.96
CA THR A 645 -32.84 -9.68 -14.17
C THR A 645 -31.79 -10.71 -13.78
N VAL A 646 -32.19 -11.72 -13.01
CA VAL A 646 -31.31 -12.80 -12.54
C VAL A 646 -31.84 -14.12 -13.07
N GLU A 647 -31.01 -14.84 -13.81
CA GLU A 647 -31.31 -16.11 -14.48
C GLU A 647 -30.27 -17.15 -14.04
N ASP A 648 -30.72 -18.26 -13.46
CA ASP A 648 -29.90 -19.42 -13.07
C ASP A 648 -28.62 -19.08 -12.28
N SER A 649 -28.65 -17.97 -11.54
CA SER A 649 -27.51 -17.45 -10.78
C SER A 649 -27.67 -17.70 -9.29
N THR A 650 -26.58 -18.00 -8.59
CA THR A 650 -26.61 -18.41 -7.18
C THR A 650 -25.61 -17.65 -6.33
N SER A 651 -25.89 -17.51 -5.04
CA SER A 651 -24.91 -17.01 -4.08
C SER A 651 -25.06 -17.80 -2.80
N ASN A 652 -23.93 -18.31 -2.30
CA ASN A 652 -23.90 -19.11 -1.07
C ASN A 652 -23.57 -18.26 0.17
N SER A 653 -23.42 -16.95 -0.01
CA SER A 653 -23.25 -15.98 1.09
C SER A 653 -24.60 -15.37 1.46
N GLU A 654 -25.01 -15.50 2.72
CA GLU A 654 -26.13 -14.71 3.25
C GLU A 654 -25.69 -13.24 3.41
N PRO A 655 -26.51 -12.25 2.99
CA PRO A 655 -26.19 -10.82 3.12
C PRO A 655 -26.00 -10.32 4.56
#